data_AF-A0A0G0QGG7-F1
#
_entry.id   AF-A0A0G0QGG7-F1
#
_cell.length_a   1.000
_cell.length_b   1.000
_cell.length_c   1.000
_cell.angle_alpha   90.00
_cell.angle_beta   90.00
_cell.angle_gamma   90.00
#
_symmetry.space_group_name_H-M   'P 1'
#
loop_
_entity.id
_entity.type
_entity.pdbx_description
1 polymer ?
#
loop_
_entity_poly.entity_id
_entity_poly.type
_entity_poly.pdbx_seq_one_letter_code
_entity_poly.pdbx_strand_id
1 'polypeptide(L)'
;MINKKLYNKSMRLKEVVFPLLGIVMGLVFLATPVNAQSSSDWYTTAGNFKRESRTDAGPTGNLSVEWYRPIEAYIDQKTQVIAVQGKLYIATSRGLYVYNAADGVLVWKYDSEMPIFTPTVVNNVVYFGSYDKKIHALTATNGSAVWEFSGAKAGFSGSPIVVNNRVYLGGRDGYFYALDAANGNLVWQYPAANQIALGPILISPAYDNGVLYFASQNMKAYALNATTGVKAWESATLPGSQYQSFWPVIYQNYVIFSASEDFRNGKRPGQNSPLYSDQICDMFPELNCTNYTGSAYLGPTVTPPAWASGMTTYNAAPRITEYFENHGQTLVDQRKYKPWRRPFVVLNKSNGSEFTFDSDGDGYPEYMPAVYYGTGSGNDYPPIVGANGNLYYNSVFQASGDPRGTVFAWNPLNPTYLALAGTGGFGAGNGATAEPQSISMGGSVIFRSVCCDRFADYFSLNGGGMFWQYDLSSKAPNYNEMWTILDCGHPNLCGFYSGPNDSVNGLYHTHGDQTAFVAHQNRVFIHRGNALIAFGPNGGARKLATQALTSKSDTAPAISLDALKNRLENEVDKHVSAGHLRPGYYNVNQFMYDYISDYFNNPGDTLYTLSLAYPHLSLNLQSRLKTFLQQEYQTYFQTNAYASVGWATGIAREDMNFPPDISPDFATFGPGYGTSGASYNYPPQNLYAMYLYAKNVLGTDTTAVRAVYDRAKTLITNGTISQTAPRLSGSANVWEMNSWMAGYQGFLNLHTLAGIGTGDASLKNSIQTELTNLKTYRWSTFSKDTPFTGTDEVSYHKRNMNIARNFLGLVPEIADAYATNLNAQVGSALADYNTIAPYWFVARYEAAQGESVMQSLYDYPALFQAKAWIQNESRENLYKYLDTPAFQRGDLFFIQNLVATIEAPSSGVDPGAGVTDSPTPTLVPVPGDANGDRVVDGIDYVIWLNHYNQAAGNGSSGGDFNGDGAVDGIDYVIWLNNYGS
;
A
#
# COMPACT_ATOMS: atom_id res chain seq x y z
N MET A 1 89.72 6.08 28.71
CA MET A 1 88.64 6.09 29.73
C MET A 1 87.36 5.78 28.96
N ILE A 2 86.88 4.53 28.94
CA ILE A 2 85.95 3.93 29.93
C ILE A 2 84.61 4.70 29.90
N ASN A 3 83.43 4.17 29.52
CA ASN A 3 82.93 2.88 28.97
C ASN A 3 81.52 3.19 28.35
N LYS A 4 80.82 2.42 27.49
CA LYS A 4 80.88 1.10 26.83
C LYS A 4 80.15 1.26 25.45
N LYS A 5 80.58 0.64 24.33
CA LYS A 5 80.13 -0.65 23.72
C LYS A 5 78.63 -0.76 23.42
N LEU A 6 78.11 -1.22 22.27
CA LEU A 6 78.57 -1.81 20.98
C LEU A 6 77.38 -1.66 19.97
N TYR A 7 77.44 -1.67 18.62
CA TYR A 7 78.50 -1.52 17.59
C TYR A 7 77.83 -1.15 16.24
N ASN A 8 78.42 -1.45 15.05
CA ASN A 8 77.81 -1.18 13.74
C ASN A 8 78.13 -2.27 12.66
N LYS A 9 77.20 -2.51 11.72
CA LYS A 9 77.26 -3.16 10.38
C LYS A 9 78.27 -4.30 10.04
N SER A 10 77.74 -5.40 9.48
CA SER A 10 78.14 -6.12 8.24
C SER A 10 77.63 -7.59 8.23
N MET A 11 77.53 -8.38 7.14
CA MET A 11 77.26 -8.21 5.69
C MET A 11 77.20 -9.65 5.06
N ARG A 12 76.54 -9.84 3.89
CA ARG A 12 76.40 -11.07 3.02
C ARG A 12 75.04 -11.78 3.19
N LEU A 13 74.17 -12.05 2.20
CA LEU A 13 74.16 -12.14 0.71
C LEU A 13 74.24 -13.57 0.15
N LYS A 14 73.23 -13.94 -0.68
CA LYS A 14 72.94 -15.25 -1.35
C LYS A 14 72.30 -16.28 -0.40
N GLU A 15 71.28 -17.06 -0.80
CA GLU A 15 71.04 -17.68 -2.11
C GLU A 15 69.68 -17.36 -2.78
N VAL A 16 69.50 -17.79 -4.03
CA VAL A 16 68.33 -17.54 -4.90
C VAL A 16 67.82 -18.85 -5.48
N VAL A 17 66.56 -19.23 -5.19
CA VAL A 17 65.73 -20.10 -6.04
C VAL A 17 64.25 -19.69 -5.91
N PHE A 18 63.66 -19.20 -7.00
CA PHE A 18 62.22 -19.15 -7.29
C PHE A 18 61.87 -20.37 -8.19
N PRO A 19 60.59 -20.71 -8.53
CA PRO A 19 59.33 -20.00 -8.27
C PRO A 19 58.13 -20.88 -7.82
N LEU A 20 57.01 -20.25 -7.43
CA LEU A 20 55.75 -20.35 -8.19
C LEU A 20 54.77 -19.20 -7.88
N LEU A 21 53.82 -18.97 -8.79
CA LEU A 21 52.93 -17.80 -8.81
C LEU A 21 51.81 -17.85 -7.76
N GLY A 22 51.54 -16.69 -7.15
CA GLY A 22 50.25 -16.36 -6.54
C GLY A 22 49.91 -14.90 -6.86
N ILE A 23 48.99 -14.68 -7.81
CA ILE A 23 48.65 -13.33 -8.30
C ILE A 23 47.75 -12.64 -7.27
N VAL A 24 48.25 -11.59 -6.63
CA VAL A 24 47.42 -10.60 -5.92
C VAL A 24 47.32 -9.36 -6.80
N MET A 25 46.33 -9.34 -7.70
CA MET A 25 45.89 -8.08 -8.32
C MET A 25 45.10 -7.29 -7.28
N GLY A 26 45.81 -6.44 -6.53
CA GLY A 26 45.17 -5.37 -5.77
C GLY A 26 44.59 -4.34 -6.74
N LEU A 27 43.28 -4.43 -7.02
CA LEU A 27 42.52 -3.38 -7.68
C LEU A 27 42.46 -2.14 -6.77
N VAL A 28 43.48 -1.30 -6.86
CA VAL A 28 43.43 0.06 -6.31
C VAL A 28 42.46 0.85 -7.17
N PHE A 29 41.19 0.88 -6.75
CA PHE A 29 40.25 1.89 -7.23
C PHE A 29 40.81 3.25 -6.86
N LEU A 30 41.30 3.99 -7.88
CA LEU A 30 41.49 5.42 -7.78
C LEU A 30 40.11 6.04 -7.55
N ALA A 31 39.76 6.24 -6.29
CA ALA A 31 38.55 6.96 -5.91
C ALA A 31 38.63 8.37 -6.48
N THR A 32 37.87 8.61 -7.56
CA THR A 32 37.55 9.97 -7.98
C THR A 32 36.93 10.69 -6.77
N PRO A 33 37.28 11.96 -6.51
CA PRO A 33 36.74 12.66 -5.36
C PRO A 33 35.22 12.68 -5.47
N VAL A 34 34.56 12.03 -4.50
CA VAL A 34 33.10 12.06 -4.38
C VAL A 34 32.73 13.51 -4.05
N ASN A 35 32.17 14.21 -5.02
CA ASN A 35 31.63 15.54 -4.77
C ASN A 35 30.56 15.42 -3.67
N ALA A 36 30.73 16.20 -2.59
CA ALA A 36 29.72 16.32 -1.56
C ALA A 36 28.41 16.83 -2.17
N GLN A 37 27.28 16.45 -1.57
CA GLN A 37 25.96 16.96 -1.97
C GLN A 37 25.92 18.48 -1.80
N SER A 38 25.45 19.19 -2.83
CA SER A 38 25.22 20.62 -2.81
C SER A 38 23.85 20.96 -2.22
N SER A 39 23.66 22.20 -1.77
CA SER A 39 22.35 22.74 -1.36
C SER A 39 21.32 22.86 -2.50
N SER A 40 21.72 22.50 -3.73
CA SER A 40 20.89 22.40 -4.92
C SER A 40 20.60 20.96 -5.36
N ASP A 41 21.18 19.95 -4.70
CA ASP A 41 20.88 18.54 -4.96
C ASP A 41 19.60 18.13 -4.24
N TRP A 42 18.68 17.50 -4.97
CA TRP A 42 17.47 16.87 -4.47
C TRP A 42 17.72 15.36 -4.42
N TYR A 43 18.43 14.91 -3.39
CA TYR A 43 19.11 13.60 -3.37
C TYR A 43 18.28 12.44 -2.82
N THR A 44 17.09 12.75 -2.31
CA THR A 44 16.11 11.80 -1.77
C THR A 44 14.73 12.44 -1.90
N THR A 45 13.70 11.64 -1.68
CA THR A 45 12.32 12.11 -1.66
C THR A 45 12.13 13.26 -0.66
N ALA A 46 11.37 14.29 -1.04
CA ALA A 46 11.24 15.56 -0.33
C ALA A 46 12.56 16.31 -0.11
N GLY A 47 13.53 16.12 -1.00
CA GLY A 47 14.78 16.89 -1.12
C GLY A 47 15.86 16.49 -0.14
N ASN A 48 15.50 16.29 1.13
CA ASN A 48 16.41 16.00 2.22
C ASN A 48 15.80 15.03 3.25
N PHE A 49 16.62 14.56 4.20
CA PHE A 49 16.21 13.58 5.21
C PHE A 49 15.20 14.10 6.26
N LYS A 50 15.03 15.42 6.42
CA LYS A 50 13.93 16.01 7.21
C LYS A 50 12.61 16.09 6.44
N ARG A 51 12.65 15.76 5.14
CA ARG A 51 11.53 15.76 4.18
C ARG A 51 10.88 17.14 4.01
N GLU A 52 11.69 18.19 4.06
CA GLU A 52 11.23 19.59 3.98
C GLU A 52 10.64 19.99 2.61
N SER A 53 10.82 19.16 1.56
CA SER A 53 10.39 19.41 0.18
C SER A 53 10.91 20.72 -0.41
N ARG A 54 12.18 21.05 -0.10
CA ARG A 54 12.83 22.29 -0.54
C ARG A 54 14.30 22.10 -0.92
N THR A 55 14.79 23.00 -1.78
CA THR A 55 16.20 23.33 -1.97
C THR A 55 16.47 24.79 -1.64
N ASP A 56 17.71 25.15 -1.28
CA ASP A 56 18.05 26.54 -0.91
C ASP A 56 18.10 27.49 -2.13
N ALA A 57 18.12 26.93 -3.34
CA ALA A 57 18.02 27.67 -4.60
C ALA A 57 16.99 27.04 -5.54
N GLY A 58 16.28 27.88 -6.28
CA GLY A 58 15.34 27.49 -7.33
C GLY A 58 15.34 28.51 -8.48
N PRO A 59 14.86 28.12 -9.67
CA PRO A 59 14.76 29.05 -10.80
C PRO A 59 13.76 30.18 -10.53
N THR A 60 14.05 31.35 -11.11
CA THR A 60 13.19 32.54 -11.07
C THR A 60 12.98 33.09 -12.48
N GLY A 61 11.89 33.85 -12.68
CA GLY A 61 11.49 34.35 -13.99
C GLY A 61 10.62 33.36 -14.77
N ASN A 62 10.39 33.63 -16.06
CA ASN A 62 9.48 32.85 -16.89
C ASN A 62 10.09 31.49 -17.25
N LEU A 63 9.41 30.42 -16.87
CA LEU A 63 9.80 29.04 -17.14
C LEU A 63 8.85 28.40 -18.15
N SER A 64 9.40 27.61 -19.06
CA SER A 64 8.64 26.90 -20.10
C SER A 64 9.27 25.53 -20.36
N VAL A 65 8.52 24.64 -21.02
CA VAL A 65 9.03 23.31 -21.38
C VAL A 65 10.27 23.47 -22.27
N GLU A 66 11.43 22.99 -21.81
CA GLU A 66 12.65 22.92 -22.62
C GLU A 66 12.75 21.58 -23.33
N TRP A 67 12.53 20.48 -22.60
CA TRP A 67 12.49 19.14 -23.16
C TRP A 67 11.55 18.23 -22.38
N TYR A 68 11.06 17.17 -23.04
CA TYR A 68 10.28 16.12 -22.42
C TYR A 68 10.59 14.76 -23.07
N ARG A 69 10.48 13.69 -22.28
CA ARG A 69 10.74 12.31 -22.71
C ARG A 69 9.62 11.38 -22.24
N PRO A 70 8.84 10.77 -23.15
CA PRO A 70 7.99 9.63 -22.83
C PRO A 70 8.84 8.40 -22.44
N ILE A 71 8.42 7.63 -21.44
CA ILE A 71 9.00 6.36 -21.00
C ILE A 71 7.90 5.28 -21.00
N GLU A 72 8.04 4.19 -21.76
CA GLU A 72 6.95 3.21 -21.89
C GLU A 72 6.61 2.49 -20.57
N ALA A 73 7.61 2.29 -19.71
CA ALA A 73 7.41 1.72 -18.38
C ALA A 73 6.58 2.67 -17.48
N TYR A 74 5.54 2.12 -16.84
CA TYR A 74 4.65 2.89 -15.95
C TYR A 74 5.43 3.56 -14.81
N ILE A 75 5.21 4.86 -14.64
CA ILE A 75 5.73 5.65 -13.53
C ILE A 75 4.61 5.84 -12.51
N ASP A 76 4.78 5.26 -11.32
CA ASP A 76 3.88 5.48 -10.18
C ASP A 76 3.78 6.99 -9.90
N GLN A 77 2.56 7.49 -9.73
CA GLN A 77 2.24 8.89 -9.44
C GLN A 77 2.89 9.44 -8.15
N LYS A 78 3.24 8.58 -7.19
CA LYS A 78 4.00 8.93 -5.98
C LYS A 78 5.52 8.98 -6.21
N THR A 79 6.01 8.66 -7.41
CA THR A 79 7.44 8.71 -7.73
C THR A 79 7.94 10.14 -7.79
N GLN A 80 9.00 10.46 -7.06
CA GLN A 80 9.65 11.77 -7.21
C GLN A 80 10.88 11.67 -8.11
N VAL A 81 11.08 12.68 -8.96
CA VAL A 81 12.35 12.83 -9.71
C VAL A 81 13.47 13.12 -8.70
N ILE A 82 14.54 12.35 -8.71
CA ILE A 82 15.71 12.62 -7.87
C ILE A 82 16.76 13.33 -8.73
N ALA A 83 17.26 14.48 -8.29
CA ALA A 83 18.12 15.35 -9.09
C ALA A 83 19.44 15.64 -8.38
N VAL A 84 20.52 15.01 -8.83
CA VAL A 84 21.84 15.07 -8.17
C VAL A 84 22.94 15.26 -9.21
N GLN A 85 23.77 16.30 -9.02
CA GLN A 85 24.98 16.57 -9.79
C GLN A 85 24.74 16.57 -11.32
N GLY A 86 23.63 17.18 -11.76
CA GLY A 86 23.27 17.26 -13.19
C GLY A 86 22.68 15.97 -13.78
N LYS A 87 22.36 14.98 -12.95
CA LYS A 87 21.62 13.76 -13.35
C LYS A 87 20.22 13.75 -12.72
N LEU A 88 19.26 13.19 -13.46
CA LEU A 88 17.91 12.89 -13.02
C LEU A 88 17.74 11.38 -12.93
N TYR A 89 17.19 10.89 -11.83
CA TYR A 89 16.88 9.47 -11.62
C TYR A 89 15.35 9.35 -11.51
N ILE A 90 14.76 8.43 -12.28
CA ILE A 90 13.31 8.15 -12.26
C ILE A 90 13.07 6.64 -12.16
N ALA A 91 12.35 6.25 -11.10
CA ALA A 91 11.90 4.88 -10.85
C ALA A 91 10.64 4.57 -11.67
N THR A 92 10.47 3.31 -12.05
CA THR A 92 9.32 2.84 -12.85
C THR A 92 8.96 1.40 -12.47
N SER A 93 7.87 0.90 -13.06
CA SER A 93 7.45 -0.49 -12.95
C SER A 93 8.42 -1.52 -13.53
N ARG A 94 9.42 -1.11 -14.32
CA ARG A 94 10.39 -1.98 -15.01
C ARG A 94 11.85 -1.56 -14.83
N GLY A 95 12.12 -0.67 -13.86
CA GLY A 95 13.49 -0.33 -13.46
C GLY A 95 13.75 1.15 -13.27
N LEU A 96 15.03 1.49 -13.16
CA LEU A 96 15.56 2.81 -12.90
C LEU A 96 16.18 3.41 -14.16
N TYR A 97 15.74 4.59 -14.57
CA TYR A 97 16.30 5.32 -15.70
C TYR A 97 17.04 6.56 -15.23
N VAL A 98 18.22 6.81 -15.77
CA VAL A 98 19.05 7.96 -15.40
C VAL A 98 19.38 8.81 -16.61
N TYR A 99 18.99 10.09 -16.55
CA TYR A 99 19.12 11.06 -17.63
C TYR A 99 20.02 12.23 -17.23
N ASN A 100 20.63 12.90 -18.19
CA ASN A 100 21.27 14.18 -17.98
C ASN A 100 20.19 15.28 -17.83
N ALA A 101 20.30 16.10 -16.79
CA ALA A 101 19.30 17.11 -16.43
C ALA A 101 19.21 18.27 -17.44
N ALA A 102 20.30 18.56 -18.17
CA ALA A 102 20.35 19.68 -19.11
C ALA A 102 19.64 19.38 -20.44
N ASP A 103 19.72 18.14 -20.93
CA ASP A 103 19.27 17.77 -22.28
C ASP A 103 18.37 16.53 -22.35
N GLY A 104 18.19 15.80 -21.23
CA GLY A 104 17.38 14.59 -21.13
C GLY A 104 17.98 13.38 -21.84
N VAL A 105 19.25 13.38 -22.23
CA VAL A 105 19.95 12.22 -22.81
C VAL A 105 20.09 11.11 -21.77
N LEU A 106 19.83 9.85 -22.16
CA LEU A 106 20.00 8.69 -21.28
C LEU A 106 21.49 8.50 -20.97
N VAL A 107 21.81 8.43 -19.68
CA VAL A 107 23.16 8.15 -19.17
C VAL A 107 23.33 6.64 -18.96
N TRP A 108 22.39 6.03 -18.24
CA TRP A 108 22.29 4.58 -18.04
C TRP A 108 20.88 4.20 -17.59
N LYS A 109 20.55 2.90 -17.64
CA LYS A 109 19.34 2.34 -17.03
C LYS A 109 19.66 1.00 -16.33
N TYR A 110 18.90 0.68 -15.30
CA TYR A 110 18.90 -0.62 -14.62
C TYR A 110 17.50 -1.22 -14.77
N ASP A 111 17.41 -2.42 -15.32
CA ASP A 111 16.13 -3.08 -15.58
C ASP A 111 15.68 -3.93 -14.38
N SER A 112 14.37 -4.01 -14.16
CA SER A 112 13.74 -4.91 -13.17
C SER A 112 12.49 -5.58 -13.75
N GLU A 113 12.18 -6.79 -13.30
CA GLU A 113 10.91 -7.47 -13.60
C GLU A 113 9.78 -6.84 -12.79
N MET A 114 10.02 -6.61 -11.49
CA MET A 114 9.07 -6.04 -10.53
C MET A 114 9.26 -4.52 -10.40
N PRO A 115 8.22 -3.76 -9.99
CA PRO A 115 8.35 -2.33 -9.79
C PRO A 115 9.31 -1.93 -8.69
N ILE A 116 9.97 -0.79 -8.89
CA ILE A 116 10.90 -0.17 -7.93
C ILE A 116 10.39 1.21 -7.50
N PHE A 117 10.89 1.72 -6.37
CA PHE A 117 10.45 2.99 -5.78
C PHE A 117 11.50 4.09 -5.84
N THR A 118 11.07 5.32 -5.52
CA THR A 118 11.90 6.54 -5.57
C THR A 118 13.25 6.33 -4.86
N PRO A 119 14.38 6.52 -5.55
CA PRO A 119 15.69 6.21 -5.01
C PRO A 119 16.20 7.27 -4.01
N THR A 120 17.31 6.96 -3.38
CA THR A 120 18.15 7.91 -2.65
C THR A 120 19.59 7.81 -3.14
N VAL A 121 20.21 8.95 -3.45
CA VAL A 121 21.53 9.03 -4.09
C VAL A 121 22.53 9.69 -3.14
N VAL A 122 23.36 8.90 -2.48
CA VAL A 122 24.34 9.34 -1.48
C VAL A 122 25.70 8.73 -1.80
N ASN A 123 26.77 9.53 -1.74
CA ASN A 123 28.15 9.09 -1.91
C ASN A 123 28.42 8.25 -3.18
N ASN A 124 27.86 8.67 -4.34
CA ASN A 124 27.94 7.96 -5.63
C ASN A 124 27.29 6.55 -5.63
N VAL A 125 26.40 6.26 -4.69
CA VAL A 125 25.57 5.04 -4.64
C VAL A 125 24.09 5.43 -4.66
N VAL A 126 23.28 4.64 -5.38
CA VAL A 126 21.83 4.77 -5.51
C VAL A 126 21.18 3.61 -4.73
N TYR A 127 20.26 3.93 -3.82
CA TYR A 127 19.56 2.95 -3.00
C TYR A 127 18.06 3.03 -3.25
N PHE A 128 17.37 1.90 -3.40
CA PHE A 128 15.91 1.84 -3.54
C PHE A 128 15.34 0.51 -3.04
N GLY A 129 14.08 0.54 -2.61
CA GLY A 129 13.27 -0.64 -2.36
C GLY A 129 12.50 -1.08 -3.62
N SER A 130 12.06 -2.34 -3.64
CA SER A 130 11.33 -2.95 -4.76
C SER A 130 10.27 -3.94 -4.27
N TYR A 131 9.28 -4.22 -5.13
CA TYR A 131 8.30 -5.29 -4.89
C TYR A 131 8.86 -6.71 -5.10
N ASP A 132 10.11 -6.85 -5.56
CA ASP A 132 10.85 -8.13 -5.55
C ASP A 132 11.29 -8.59 -4.14
N LYS A 133 10.89 -7.85 -3.10
CA LYS A 133 11.19 -8.07 -1.68
C LYS A 133 12.65 -7.75 -1.30
N LYS A 134 13.31 -6.91 -2.09
CA LYS A 134 14.70 -6.49 -1.87
C LYS A 134 14.89 -4.99 -1.69
N ILE A 135 16.00 -4.66 -1.04
CA ILE A 135 16.63 -3.33 -1.10
C ILE A 135 17.89 -3.46 -1.96
N HIS A 136 18.01 -2.62 -2.98
CA HIS A 136 19.11 -2.61 -3.94
C HIS A 136 20.05 -1.44 -3.71
N ALA A 137 21.35 -1.65 -3.92
CA ALA A 137 22.36 -0.60 -4.00
C ALA A 137 23.10 -0.70 -5.35
N LEU A 138 23.09 0.38 -6.14
CA LEU A 138 23.76 0.49 -7.45
C LEU A 138 24.77 1.63 -7.46
N THR A 139 25.81 1.59 -8.30
CA THR A 139 26.68 2.76 -8.48
C THR A 139 25.95 3.85 -9.27
N ALA A 140 26.01 5.10 -8.81
CA ALA A 140 25.41 6.25 -9.50
C ALA A 140 26.15 6.59 -10.82
N THR A 141 27.33 6.02 -11.01
CA THR A 141 28.16 6.20 -12.21
C THR A 141 27.59 5.45 -13.42
N ASN A 142 27.24 4.18 -13.30
CA ASN A 142 26.82 3.34 -14.44
C ASN A 142 25.68 2.33 -14.15
N GLY A 143 25.10 2.32 -12.94
CA GLY A 143 24.02 1.41 -12.57
C GLY A 143 24.44 -0.02 -12.23
N SER A 144 25.74 -0.31 -12.13
CA SER A 144 26.24 -1.62 -11.69
C SER A 144 25.85 -1.90 -10.23
N ALA A 145 25.42 -3.13 -9.93
CA ALA A 145 25.11 -3.55 -8.56
C ALA A 145 26.33 -3.44 -7.62
N VAL A 146 26.09 -2.97 -6.40
CA VAL A 146 27.03 -2.94 -5.28
C VAL A 146 26.68 -4.05 -4.30
N TRP A 147 25.42 -4.11 -3.88
CA TRP A 147 24.84 -5.18 -3.07
C TRP A 147 23.30 -5.21 -3.21
N GLU A 148 22.69 -6.31 -2.80
CA GLU A 148 21.24 -6.43 -2.58
C GLU A 148 20.97 -7.07 -1.21
N PHE A 149 19.89 -6.65 -0.55
CA PHE A 149 19.38 -7.28 0.67
C PHE A 149 18.06 -7.98 0.35
N SER A 150 17.96 -9.27 0.67
CA SER A 150 16.81 -10.15 0.36
C SER A 150 16.17 -10.81 1.59
N GLY A 151 16.32 -10.19 2.78
CA GLY A 151 15.80 -10.73 4.04
C GLY A 151 14.35 -10.35 4.38
N ALA A 152 13.66 -9.57 3.53
CA ALA A 152 12.27 -9.16 3.75
C ALA A 152 11.27 -10.20 3.22
N LYS A 153 10.07 -10.22 3.82
CA LYS A 153 9.00 -11.19 3.50
C LYS A 153 7.97 -10.65 2.51
N ALA A 154 7.98 -9.33 2.27
CA ALA A 154 7.09 -8.60 1.38
C ALA A 154 7.84 -7.43 0.70
N GLY A 155 7.17 -6.72 -0.20
CA GLY A 155 7.78 -5.61 -0.94
C GLY A 155 8.07 -4.37 -0.09
N PHE A 156 8.68 -3.38 -0.73
CA PHE A 156 8.91 -2.04 -0.19
C PHE A 156 8.21 -1.00 -1.06
N SER A 157 7.59 0.02 -0.46
CA SER A 157 6.97 1.15 -1.18
C SER A 157 7.53 2.54 -0.80
N GLY A 158 8.44 2.60 0.17
CA GLY A 158 9.05 3.83 0.65
C GLY A 158 10.41 4.15 0.00
N SER A 159 10.87 5.37 0.24
CA SER A 159 12.18 5.87 -0.19
C SER A 159 13.20 5.78 0.96
N PRO A 160 14.40 5.20 0.77
CA PRO A 160 15.35 5.04 1.87
C PRO A 160 15.79 6.35 2.54
N ILE A 161 16.29 6.25 3.78
CA ILE A 161 17.19 7.25 4.38
C ILE A 161 18.59 6.64 4.37
N VAL A 162 19.63 7.41 4.00
CA VAL A 162 21.02 6.92 3.97
C VAL A 162 21.96 7.87 4.69
N VAL A 163 22.24 7.59 5.96
CA VAL A 163 23.00 8.47 6.86
C VAL A 163 23.86 7.65 7.83
N ASN A 164 25.05 8.15 8.18
CA ASN A 164 25.99 7.50 9.11
C ASN A 164 26.31 6.03 8.76
N ASN A 165 26.67 5.78 7.49
CA ASN A 165 26.94 4.45 6.92
C ASN A 165 25.80 3.43 7.04
N ARG A 166 24.55 3.89 7.09
CA ARG A 166 23.38 3.00 7.22
C ARG A 166 22.26 3.37 6.27
N VAL A 167 21.55 2.36 5.77
CA VAL A 167 20.35 2.48 4.93
C VAL A 167 19.15 2.09 5.78
N TYR A 168 18.11 2.92 5.80
CA TYR A 168 16.90 2.71 6.60
C TYR A 168 15.65 2.72 5.72
N LEU A 169 14.79 1.70 5.87
CA LEU A 169 13.54 1.60 5.12
C LEU A 169 12.51 0.71 5.84
N GLY A 170 11.23 1.10 5.79
CA GLY A 170 10.11 0.27 6.22
C GLY A 170 9.61 -0.66 5.11
N GLY A 171 9.34 -1.92 5.45
CA GLY A 171 8.79 -2.94 4.56
C GLY A 171 7.28 -3.14 4.74
N ARG A 172 6.63 -3.70 3.71
CA ARG A 172 5.20 -4.03 3.76
C ARG A 172 4.89 -5.20 4.71
N ASP A 173 5.88 -6.01 5.06
CA ASP A 173 5.79 -7.04 6.10
C ASP A 173 5.72 -6.47 7.53
N GLY A 174 5.82 -5.15 7.68
CA GLY A 174 5.68 -4.41 8.94
C GLY A 174 6.97 -4.31 9.75
N TYR A 175 8.11 -4.61 9.15
CA TYR A 175 9.42 -4.46 9.76
C TYR A 175 10.06 -3.15 9.29
N PHE A 176 10.71 -2.45 10.21
CA PHE A 176 11.57 -1.33 9.87
C PHE A 176 13.03 -1.78 9.90
N TYR A 177 13.71 -1.70 8.75
CA TYR A 177 15.05 -2.25 8.55
C TYR A 177 16.14 -1.17 8.66
N ALA A 178 17.29 -1.56 9.21
CA ALA A 178 18.54 -0.82 9.12
C ALA A 178 19.65 -1.74 8.61
N LEU A 179 20.24 -1.39 7.47
CA LEU A 179 21.32 -2.11 6.82
C LEU A 179 22.62 -1.30 6.87
N ASP A 180 23.77 -1.97 6.83
CA ASP A 180 25.06 -1.30 6.60
C ASP A 180 25.16 -0.84 5.14
N ALA A 181 25.50 0.42 4.92
CA ALA A 181 25.48 1.01 3.57
C ALA A 181 26.58 0.48 2.64
N ALA A 182 27.67 -0.09 3.19
CA ALA A 182 28.78 -0.58 2.39
C ALA A 182 28.57 -2.01 1.84
N ASN A 183 27.76 -2.83 2.52
CA ASN A 183 27.59 -4.25 2.17
C ASN A 183 26.15 -4.79 2.21
N GLY A 184 25.17 -4.02 2.68
CA GLY A 184 23.76 -4.43 2.74
C GLY A 184 23.40 -5.38 3.88
N ASN A 185 24.34 -5.72 4.77
CA ASN A 185 24.08 -6.60 5.90
C ASN A 185 23.08 -5.96 6.88
N LEU A 186 22.16 -6.77 7.39
CA LEU A 186 21.22 -6.36 8.44
C LEU A 186 21.97 -5.99 9.72
N VAL A 187 21.82 -4.74 10.17
CA VAL A 187 22.39 -4.23 11.43
C VAL A 187 21.38 -4.36 12.55
N TRP A 188 20.15 -3.91 12.30
CA TRP A 188 18.99 -4.16 13.14
C TRP A 188 17.73 -4.13 12.28
N GLN A 189 16.69 -4.83 12.75
CA GLN A 189 15.31 -4.57 12.35
C GLN A 189 14.55 -4.20 13.62
N TYR A 190 13.47 -3.42 13.49
CA TYR A 190 12.48 -3.22 14.55
C TYR A 190 11.31 -4.16 14.27
N PRO A 191 11.28 -5.35 14.92
CA PRO A 191 10.24 -6.34 14.71
C PRO A 191 9.11 -6.17 15.71
N ALA A 192 8.02 -6.89 15.46
CA ALA A 192 7.29 -7.49 16.56
C ALA A 192 8.13 -8.61 17.20
N ALA A 193 8.82 -8.32 18.30
CA ALA A 193 9.00 -9.33 19.33
C ALA A 193 7.66 -9.45 20.06
N ASN A 194 6.97 -10.57 19.83
CA ASN A 194 5.59 -10.89 20.23
C ASN A 194 4.48 -10.19 19.39
N GLN A 195 3.97 -10.97 18.43
CA GLN A 195 2.71 -10.84 17.68
C GLN A 195 2.55 -9.72 16.63
N ILE A 196 1.79 -10.07 15.58
CA ILE A 196 1.72 -9.40 14.27
C ILE A 196 0.91 -8.08 14.37
N ALA A 197 1.50 -7.03 14.95
CA ALA A 197 0.78 -5.80 15.35
C ALA A 197 1.36 -4.48 14.80
N LEU A 198 2.38 -4.49 13.94
CA LEU A 198 2.89 -3.26 13.30
C LEU A 198 2.13 -2.88 12.02
N GLY A 199 1.59 -3.84 11.28
CA GLY A 199 1.01 -3.61 9.94
C GLY A 199 2.05 -3.13 8.91
N PRO A 200 1.73 -3.08 7.60
CA PRO A 200 2.66 -2.61 6.58
C PRO A 200 3.19 -1.18 6.85
N ILE A 201 4.50 -0.95 6.66
CA ILE A 201 5.09 0.39 6.72
C ILE A 201 5.25 0.90 5.29
N LEU A 202 4.35 1.79 4.88
CA LEU A 202 4.18 2.17 3.48
C LEU A 202 4.86 3.50 3.10
N ILE A 203 5.17 4.32 4.11
CA ILE A 203 5.60 5.71 3.95
C ILE A 203 7.13 5.83 3.92
N SER A 204 7.65 6.88 3.28
CA SER A 204 9.09 7.17 3.33
C SER A 204 9.45 7.79 4.70
N PRO A 205 10.37 7.21 5.49
CA PRO A 205 10.70 7.73 6.82
C PRO A 205 11.42 9.08 6.76
N ALA A 206 11.40 9.85 7.84
CA ALA A 206 12.21 11.05 8.05
C ALA A 206 13.29 10.82 9.13
N TYR A 207 14.33 11.65 9.15
CA TYR A 207 15.44 11.56 10.10
C TYR A 207 15.91 12.94 10.56
N ASP A 208 16.14 13.09 11.88
CA ASP A 208 16.80 14.24 12.48
C ASP A 208 17.61 13.80 13.71
N ASN A 209 18.83 14.30 13.86
CA ASN A 209 19.68 14.16 15.05
C ASN A 209 19.74 12.74 15.67
N GLY A 210 19.89 11.70 14.84
CA GLY A 210 20.03 10.31 15.32
C GLY A 210 18.70 9.57 15.58
N VAL A 211 17.56 10.18 15.25
CA VAL A 211 16.23 9.59 15.40
C VAL A 211 15.52 9.49 14.05
N LEU A 212 14.87 8.35 13.81
CA LEU A 212 14.05 8.05 12.64
C LEU A 212 12.57 8.15 13.00
N TYR A 213 11.76 8.73 12.10
CA TYR A 213 10.33 8.92 12.29
C TYR A 213 9.55 8.31 11.12
N PHE A 214 8.53 7.52 11.42
CA PHE A 214 7.61 6.93 10.44
C PHE A 214 6.25 6.64 11.09
N ALA A 215 5.26 6.30 10.26
CA ALA A 215 3.99 5.76 10.71
C ALA A 215 3.70 4.46 9.94
N SER A 216 2.83 3.64 10.52
CA SER A 216 2.47 2.33 9.98
C SER A 216 0.96 2.15 9.82
N GLN A 217 0.54 1.14 9.08
CA GLN A 217 -0.87 0.84 8.82
C GLN A 217 -1.66 0.39 10.06
N ASN A 218 -1.00 0.13 11.20
CA ASN A 218 -1.64 0.00 12.52
C ASN A 218 -2.07 1.35 13.15
N MET A 219 -2.04 2.44 12.35
CA MET A 219 -2.44 3.80 12.73
C MET A 219 -1.61 4.43 13.85
N LYS A 220 -0.33 4.07 13.95
CA LYS A 220 0.60 4.70 14.92
C LYS A 220 1.83 5.26 14.23
N ALA A 221 2.35 6.35 14.82
CA ALA A 221 3.65 6.89 14.53
C ALA A 221 4.69 6.37 15.53
N TYR A 222 5.94 6.29 15.06
CA TYR A 222 7.07 5.72 15.79
C TYR A 222 8.28 6.65 15.68
N ALA A 223 9.03 6.75 16.77
CA ALA A 223 10.40 7.26 16.76
C ALA A 223 11.37 6.17 17.21
N LEU A 224 12.37 5.86 16.38
CA LEU A 224 13.42 4.89 16.70
C LEU A 224 14.79 5.57 16.77
N ASN A 225 15.63 5.17 17.71
CA ASN A 225 17.04 5.51 17.70
C ASN A 225 17.72 4.86 16.48
N ALA A 226 18.29 5.67 15.59
CA ALA A 226 18.87 5.19 14.33
C ALA A 226 20.05 4.23 14.53
N THR A 227 20.80 4.38 15.64
CA THR A 227 21.97 3.56 15.95
C THR A 227 21.59 2.18 16.49
N THR A 228 20.53 2.08 17.30
CA THR A 228 20.21 0.83 18.02
C THR A 228 18.89 0.18 17.62
N GLY A 229 18.01 0.86 16.88
CA GLY A 229 16.66 0.39 16.59
C GLY A 229 15.69 0.48 17.77
N VAL A 230 16.16 0.91 18.95
CA VAL A 230 15.34 1.03 20.16
C VAL A 230 14.28 2.12 19.97
N LYS A 231 13.03 1.79 20.28
CA LYS A 231 11.91 2.73 20.29
C LYS A 231 12.15 3.83 21.33
N ALA A 232 12.22 5.08 20.86
CA ALA A 232 12.22 6.27 21.71
C ALA A 232 10.78 6.61 22.15
N TRP A 233 9.82 6.53 21.23
CA TRP A 233 8.39 6.63 21.53
C TRP A 233 7.53 5.98 20.44
N GLU A 234 6.27 5.71 20.79
CA GLU A 234 5.17 5.30 19.91
C GLU A 234 3.97 6.18 20.27
N SER A 235 3.27 6.70 19.27
CA SER A 235 2.12 7.58 19.49
C SER A 235 0.92 6.80 20.06
N ALA A 236 -0.06 7.55 20.58
CA ALA A 236 -1.43 7.04 20.63
C ALA A 236 -1.90 6.62 19.23
N THR A 237 -2.96 5.81 19.16
CA THR A 237 -3.64 5.49 17.91
C THR A 237 -4.14 6.79 17.28
N LEU A 238 -3.60 7.11 16.10
CA LEU A 238 -3.86 8.33 15.36
C LEU A 238 -5.23 8.24 14.65
N PRO A 239 -5.93 9.36 14.42
CA PRO A 239 -7.24 9.35 13.75
C PRO A 239 -7.12 8.96 12.27
N GLY A 240 -8.21 8.46 11.71
CA GLY A 240 -8.32 8.12 10.29
C GLY A 240 -8.57 6.64 10.02
N SER A 241 -8.42 6.25 8.75
CA SER A 241 -8.65 4.88 8.27
C SER A 241 -7.35 4.05 8.19
N GLN A 242 -6.21 4.66 7.83
CA GLN A 242 -4.85 4.08 7.78
C GLN A 242 -3.80 5.09 7.28
N TYR A 243 -2.56 5.06 7.78
CA TYR A 243 -1.53 6.07 7.43
C TYR A 243 -0.86 5.80 6.07
N GLN A 244 -1.48 6.28 4.99
CA GLN A 244 -1.05 6.14 3.59
C GLN A 244 -0.35 7.39 3.01
N SER A 245 0.02 8.35 3.87
CA SER A 245 0.76 9.57 3.49
C SER A 245 2.12 9.26 2.84
N PHE A 246 2.67 10.21 2.08
CA PHE A 246 3.93 10.02 1.36
C PHE A 246 5.15 9.94 2.31
N TRP A 247 5.22 10.83 3.30
CA TRP A 247 6.31 10.94 4.29
C TRP A 247 5.92 11.88 5.45
N PRO A 248 6.51 11.72 6.65
CA PRO A 248 6.44 12.74 7.69
C PRO A 248 7.41 13.89 7.42
N VAL A 249 7.10 15.07 7.96
CA VAL A 249 7.89 16.30 7.80
C VAL A 249 8.40 16.75 9.17
N ILE A 250 9.71 16.95 9.30
CA ILE A 250 10.32 17.40 10.56
C ILE A 250 10.48 18.92 10.53
N TYR A 251 9.79 19.60 11.44
CA TYR A 251 9.83 21.04 11.59
C TYR A 251 10.12 21.41 13.05
N GLN A 252 11.31 21.98 13.30
CA GLN A 252 11.78 22.36 14.63
C GLN A 252 11.67 21.22 15.68
N ASN A 253 10.74 21.35 16.63
CA ASN A 253 10.44 20.40 17.70
C ASN A 253 9.27 19.47 17.39
N TYR A 254 8.77 19.48 16.15
CA TYR A 254 7.58 18.75 15.71
C TYR A 254 7.93 17.78 14.59
N VAL A 255 7.17 16.69 14.52
CA VAL A 255 7.05 15.83 13.34
C VAL A 255 5.59 15.81 12.91
N ILE A 256 5.35 16.10 11.63
CA ILE A 256 4.03 16.29 11.06
C ILE A 256 3.74 15.14 10.11
N PHE A 257 2.62 14.47 10.31
CA PHE A 257 2.08 13.46 9.41
C PHE A 257 0.84 14.02 8.73
N SER A 258 0.67 13.80 7.42
CA SER A 258 -0.68 13.89 6.85
C SER A 258 -1.54 12.77 7.42
N ALA A 259 -2.84 13.05 7.56
CA ALA A 259 -3.84 12.05 7.88
C ALA A 259 -3.98 11.01 6.75
N SER A 260 -4.80 10.00 7.00
CA SER A 260 -5.24 9.03 6.00
C SER A 260 -6.15 9.65 4.95
N GLU A 261 -6.50 8.88 3.92
CA GLU A 261 -7.80 9.08 3.25
C GLU A 261 -8.91 9.15 4.31
N ASP A 262 -9.66 10.25 4.31
CA ASP A 262 -10.76 10.45 5.25
C ASP A 262 -12.02 9.72 4.75
N PHE A 263 -12.92 9.40 5.67
CA PHE A 263 -14.28 8.98 5.43
C PHE A 263 -15.12 10.05 4.68
N ARG A 264 -14.59 11.26 4.48
CA ARG A 264 -15.17 12.42 3.74
C ARG A 264 -15.93 12.12 2.45
N ASN A 265 -15.65 11.02 1.75
CA ASN A 265 -16.25 10.72 0.45
C ASN A 265 -17.11 9.45 0.49
N GLY A 266 -18.32 9.57 -0.02
CA GLY A 266 -19.34 8.54 -0.04
C GLY A 266 -20.63 8.95 0.66
N LYS A 267 -21.69 8.20 0.32
CA LYS A 267 -22.86 8.06 1.17
C LYS A 267 -22.45 7.26 2.40
N ARG A 268 -22.95 7.63 3.58
CA ARG A 268 -22.89 6.73 4.74
C ARG A 268 -23.70 5.47 4.42
N PRO A 269 -23.39 4.30 5.02
CA PRO A 269 -24.28 3.15 4.97
C PRO A 269 -25.75 3.58 5.17
N GLY A 270 -26.59 3.29 4.18
CA GLY A 270 -28.03 3.59 4.11
C GLY A 270 -28.48 5.06 4.27
N GLN A 271 -27.59 6.06 4.17
CA GLN A 271 -28.00 7.45 3.98
C GLN A 271 -27.84 7.88 2.52
N ASN A 272 -28.77 8.71 2.02
CA ASN A 272 -28.64 9.29 0.67
C ASN A 272 -27.86 10.61 0.64
N SER A 273 -27.43 11.13 1.79
CA SER A 273 -26.61 12.36 1.91
C SER A 273 -25.10 12.02 1.90
N PRO A 274 -24.25 12.83 1.24
CA PRO A 274 -22.81 12.67 1.29
C PRO A 274 -22.17 13.27 2.56
N LEU A 275 -21.11 12.63 3.07
CA LEU A 275 -20.45 13.03 4.32
C LEU A 275 -19.83 14.45 4.35
N TYR A 276 -19.58 15.06 3.19
CA TYR A 276 -18.99 16.39 3.07
C TYR A 276 -20.00 17.53 3.20
N SER A 277 -21.30 17.34 2.89
CA SER A 277 -22.30 18.41 3.07
C SER A 277 -22.54 18.67 4.55
N ASP A 278 -22.57 17.60 5.34
CA ASP A 278 -22.70 17.64 6.79
C ASP A 278 -21.55 18.45 7.42
N GLN A 279 -20.31 18.24 6.94
CA GLN A 279 -19.12 18.95 7.43
C GLN A 279 -19.20 20.48 7.30
N ILE A 280 -19.80 21.00 6.22
CA ILE A 280 -20.00 22.46 6.07
C ILE A 280 -21.06 22.95 7.06
N CYS A 281 -22.16 22.20 7.21
CA CYS A 281 -23.22 22.50 8.17
C CYS A 281 -22.71 22.48 9.63
N ASP A 282 -21.78 21.57 9.91
CA ASP A 282 -21.12 21.39 11.20
C ASP A 282 -20.22 22.60 11.54
N MET A 283 -19.30 22.95 10.63
CA MET A 283 -18.35 24.06 10.79
C MET A 283 -19.02 25.44 10.75
N PHE A 284 -20.14 25.58 10.03
CA PHE A 284 -20.77 26.89 9.74
C PHE A 284 -22.30 26.83 9.87
N PRO A 285 -22.85 26.48 11.05
CA PRO A 285 -24.28 26.29 11.25
C PRO A 285 -25.09 27.58 11.05
N GLU A 286 -24.46 28.76 11.17
CA GLU A 286 -25.08 30.06 10.92
C GLU A 286 -25.38 30.33 9.43
N LEU A 287 -24.84 29.50 8.53
CA LEU A 287 -24.92 29.70 7.07
C LEU A 287 -25.93 28.77 6.37
N ASN A 288 -26.71 27.98 7.11
CA ASN A 288 -27.88 27.23 6.62
C ASN A 288 -27.66 26.33 5.36
N CYS A 289 -26.42 25.93 5.10
CA CYS A 289 -25.99 24.89 4.15
C CYS A 289 -26.28 25.08 2.64
N THR A 290 -26.77 26.23 2.16
CA THR A 290 -27.23 26.39 0.75
C THR A 290 -26.32 27.24 -0.16
N ASN A 291 -25.36 26.61 -0.87
CA ASN A 291 -24.60 27.19 -2.01
C ASN A 291 -24.01 28.61 -1.81
N TYR A 292 -22.87 28.76 -1.13
CA TYR A 292 -22.32 30.07 -0.75
C TYR A 292 -20.84 30.36 -1.14
N THR A 293 -20.49 31.65 -1.06
CA THR A 293 -19.30 32.31 -1.61
C THR A 293 -18.39 32.97 -0.57
N GLY A 294 -17.07 33.07 -0.83
CA GLY A 294 -16.10 33.94 -0.12
C GLY A 294 -15.24 33.29 0.99
N SER A 295 -14.30 34.05 1.57
CA SER A 295 -13.28 33.60 2.56
C SER A 295 -13.67 33.72 4.04
N ALA A 296 -14.88 34.19 4.36
CA ALA A 296 -15.32 34.43 5.75
C ALA A 296 -15.25 33.18 6.67
N TYR A 297 -15.27 32.00 6.05
CA TYR A 297 -15.17 30.68 6.67
C TYR A 297 -13.85 30.44 7.41
N LEU A 298 -12.75 31.06 6.98
CA LEU A 298 -11.44 30.93 7.64
C LEU A 298 -11.33 31.77 8.93
N GLY A 299 -12.36 32.58 9.23
CA GLY A 299 -12.39 33.52 10.33
C GLY A 299 -12.14 34.97 9.89
N PRO A 300 -12.16 35.94 10.82
CA PRO A 300 -11.96 37.34 10.49
C PRO A 300 -10.53 37.60 10.01
N THR A 301 -10.40 38.43 8.98
CA THR A 301 -9.10 38.96 8.55
C THR A 301 -8.55 39.91 9.62
N VAL A 302 -7.26 39.76 9.94
CA VAL A 302 -6.56 40.50 11.00
C VAL A 302 -5.30 41.18 10.48
N THR A 303 -4.74 42.10 11.26
CA THR A 303 -3.39 42.62 11.01
C THR A 303 -2.38 41.46 11.08
N PRO A 304 -1.55 41.23 10.04
CA PRO A 304 -0.63 40.10 10.02
C PRO A 304 0.39 40.14 11.17
N PRO A 305 0.65 39.03 11.87
CA PRO A 305 1.78 38.91 12.79
C PRO A 305 3.10 38.99 12.01
N ALA A 306 4.21 39.28 12.70
CA ALA A 306 5.50 39.56 12.06
C ALA A 306 6.00 38.45 11.10
N TRP A 307 5.71 37.18 11.40
CA TRP A 307 6.07 36.03 10.54
C TRP A 307 5.27 35.94 9.24
N ALA A 308 4.09 36.58 9.20
CA ALA A 308 3.16 36.64 8.08
C ALA A 308 3.14 38.01 7.37
N SER A 309 4.12 38.88 7.65
CA SER A 309 4.18 40.23 7.11
C SER A 309 4.02 40.26 5.57
N GLY A 310 3.05 41.04 5.09
CA GLY A 310 2.70 41.14 3.67
C GLY A 310 1.68 40.11 3.15
N MET A 311 1.27 39.13 3.97
CA MET A 311 0.25 38.13 3.61
C MET A 311 -1.12 38.50 4.20
N THR A 312 -2.21 38.26 3.46
CA THR A 312 -3.57 38.32 4.03
C THR A 312 -3.69 37.28 5.14
N THR A 313 -3.97 37.70 6.37
CA THR A 313 -4.00 36.80 7.53
C THR A 313 -5.40 36.72 8.13
N TYR A 314 -5.81 35.51 8.49
CA TYR A 314 -7.09 35.19 9.12
C TYR A 314 -6.86 34.66 10.54
N ASN A 315 -7.71 35.05 11.49
CA ASN A 315 -7.76 34.39 12.80
C ASN A 315 -8.68 33.18 12.71
N ALA A 316 -8.10 31.99 12.72
CA ALA A 316 -8.79 30.72 12.56
C ALA A 316 -9.45 30.21 13.86
N ALA A 317 -9.12 30.82 15.00
CA ALA A 317 -9.62 30.42 16.32
C ALA A 317 -11.16 30.22 16.40
N PRO A 318 -12.00 31.25 16.13
CA PRO A 318 -13.45 31.18 16.39
C PRO A 318 -14.25 30.32 15.38
N ARG A 319 -13.60 29.45 14.61
CA ARG A 319 -14.22 28.62 13.54
C ARG A 319 -13.51 27.29 13.32
N ILE A 320 -12.21 27.33 13.05
CA ILE A 320 -11.47 26.17 12.52
C ILE A 320 -10.80 25.36 13.63
N THR A 321 -10.21 26.01 14.63
CA THR A 321 -9.58 25.32 15.76
C THR A 321 -10.67 24.70 16.64
N GLU A 322 -11.69 25.49 16.98
CA GLU A 322 -12.97 25.07 17.58
C GLU A 322 -13.53 23.80 16.93
N TYR A 323 -13.67 23.78 15.59
CA TYR A 323 -14.22 22.62 14.89
C TYR A 323 -13.43 21.31 15.13
N PHE A 324 -12.12 21.43 15.31
CA PHE A 324 -11.25 20.30 15.61
C PHE A 324 -11.02 20.08 17.11
N GLU A 325 -11.54 20.92 17.99
CA GLU A 325 -11.35 20.85 19.43
C GLU A 325 -11.98 19.59 20.05
N ASN A 326 -11.43 19.15 21.18
CA ASN A 326 -11.81 17.90 21.83
C ASN A 326 -12.46 18.11 23.21
N HIS A 327 -13.79 18.30 23.23
CA HIS A 327 -14.63 18.37 24.45
C HIS A 327 -14.78 17.01 25.19
N GLY A 328 -13.95 16.02 24.87
CA GLY A 328 -14.15 14.64 25.28
C GLY A 328 -15.32 13.95 24.57
N GLN A 329 -15.55 12.67 24.83
CA GLN A 329 -16.58 11.87 24.14
C GLN A 329 -18.03 12.20 24.55
N THR A 330 -18.26 13.26 25.32
CA THR A 330 -19.61 13.76 25.61
C THR A 330 -20.21 14.40 24.35
N LEU A 331 -21.40 13.95 23.96
CA LEU A 331 -22.12 14.35 22.73
C LEU A 331 -22.69 15.79 22.79
N VAL A 332 -21.92 16.74 23.29
CA VAL A 332 -22.29 18.16 23.41
C VAL A 332 -22.19 18.80 22.03
N ASP A 333 -23.35 18.90 21.36
CA ASP A 333 -23.51 19.35 19.97
C ASP A 333 -22.65 18.55 18.96
N GLN A 334 -23.18 17.44 18.43
CA GLN A 334 -22.56 16.58 17.41
C GLN A 334 -22.09 17.32 16.13
N ARG A 335 -22.42 18.60 15.99
CA ARG A 335 -22.01 19.48 14.89
C ARG A 335 -20.70 20.22 15.15
N LYS A 336 -20.23 20.36 16.39
CA LYS A 336 -19.18 21.35 16.70
C LYS A 336 -17.77 20.82 16.93
N TYR A 337 -17.61 19.57 17.35
CA TYR A 337 -16.30 19.06 17.82
C TYR A 337 -15.92 17.75 17.13
N LYS A 338 -14.99 17.80 16.17
CA LYS A 338 -14.60 16.66 15.30
C LYS A 338 -13.07 16.53 15.10
N PRO A 339 -12.27 16.34 16.18
CA PRO A 339 -10.81 16.18 16.13
C PRO A 339 -10.30 15.03 15.24
N TRP A 340 -11.17 14.07 14.89
CA TRP A 340 -10.87 12.96 13.99
C TRP A 340 -10.95 13.29 12.50
N ARG A 341 -11.47 14.47 12.10
CA ARG A 341 -11.65 14.89 10.69
C ARG A 341 -10.53 15.80 10.14
N ARG A 342 -9.46 16.02 10.89
CA ARG A 342 -8.34 16.91 10.51
C ARG A 342 -7.37 16.26 9.50
N PRO A 343 -6.80 17.03 8.55
CA PRO A 343 -5.90 16.52 7.51
C PRO A 343 -4.43 16.36 7.96
N PHE A 344 -4.04 16.88 9.13
CA PHE A 344 -2.68 16.75 9.66
C PHE A 344 -2.65 16.39 11.14
N VAL A 345 -1.62 15.62 11.52
CA VAL A 345 -1.27 15.23 12.88
C VAL A 345 0.10 15.81 13.21
N VAL A 346 0.18 16.63 14.26
CA VAL A 346 1.41 17.31 14.68
C VAL A 346 1.84 16.69 16.00
N LEU A 347 2.94 15.94 16.00
CA LEU A 347 3.47 15.30 17.21
C LEU A 347 4.73 16.02 17.70
N ASN A 348 4.87 16.13 19.01
CA ASN A 348 6.09 16.60 19.66
C ASN A 348 7.20 15.57 19.45
N LYS A 349 8.31 16.02 18.84
CA LYS A 349 9.43 15.19 18.43
C LYS A 349 10.11 14.44 19.59
N SER A 350 10.03 14.99 20.80
CA SER A 350 10.67 14.48 22.02
C SER A 350 9.98 13.26 22.64
N ASN A 351 8.65 13.13 22.51
CA ASN A 351 7.86 12.15 23.27
C ASN A 351 6.69 11.52 22.49
N GLY A 352 6.39 11.99 21.26
CA GLY A 352 5.29 11.47 20.44
C GLY A 352 3.89 11.91 20.89
N SER A 353 3.78 12.79 21.90
CA SER A 353 2.48 13.35 22.27
C SER A 353 2.05 14.39 21.24
N GLU A 354 0.75 14.47 20.97
CA GLU A 354 0.19 15.51 20.10
C GLU A 354 0.59 16.92 20.58
N PHE A 355 0.86 17.82 19.63
CA PHE A 355 0.88 19.25 19.88
C PHE A 355 -0.54 19.79 19.81
N THR A 356 -0.99 20.36 20.92
CA THR A 356 -2.27 21.05 21.05
C THR A 356 -2.04 22.42 21.65
N PHE A 357 -3.04 23.29 21.52
CA PHE A 357 -3.10 24.59 22.18
C PHE A 357 -4.52 24.82 22.71
N ASP A 358 -4.73 25.95 23.36
CA ASP A 358 -6.01 26.43 23.89
C ASP A 358 -6.04 27.94 23.57
N SER A 359 -6.92 28.35 22.66
CA SER A 359 -6.90 29.67 22.03
C SER A 359 -7.94 30.65 22.58
N ASP A 360 -8.98 30.15 23.22
CA ASP A 360 -10.03 30.95 23.86
C ASP A 360 -10.00 30.90 25.40
N GLY A 361 -9.31 29.90 25.97
CA GLY A 361 -9.08 29.71 27.40
C GLY A 361 -10.11 28.82 28.11
N ASP A 362 -10.90 28.03 27.37
CA ASP A 362 -11.95 27.18 27.96
C ASP A 362 -11.43 25.88 28.60
N GLY A 363 -10.20 25.48 28.28
CA GLY A 363 -9.51 24.31 28.83
C GLY A 363 -9.54 23.05 27.98
N TYR A 364 -10.15 23.05 26.78
CA TYR A 364 -10.06 21.94 25.83
C TYR A 364 -8.89 22.12 24.83
N PRO A 365 -8.34 21.02 24.30
CA PRO A 365 -7.23 21.08 23.38
C PRO A 365 -7.68 21.20 21.92
N GLU A 366 -7.14 22.19 21.22
CA GLU A 366 -7.31 22.39 19.78
C GLU A 366 -6.05 21.98 19.00
N TYR A 367 -6.17 21.97 17.67
CA TYR A 367 -5.18 21.40 16.74
C TYR A 367 -4.86 22.37 15.60
N MET A 368 -3.82 22.05 14.82
CA MET A 368 -3.42 22.81 13.62
C MET A 368 -4.64 23.18 12.77
N PRO A 369 -4.90 24.48 12.47
CA PRO A 369 -6.06 24.95 11.72
C PRO A 369 -5.94 24.68 10.20
N ALA A 370 -5.79 23.42 9.84
CA ALA A 370 -5.74 22.96 8.46
C ALA A 370 -7.05 22.29 8.08
N VAL A 371 -7.65 22.72 6.96
CA VAL A 371 -8.93 22.20 6.50
C VAL A 371 -8.83 21.68 5.08
N TYR A 372 -9.63 20.66 4.81
CA TYR A 372 -9.84 20.08 3.50
C TYR A 372 -11.34 19.91 3.27
N TYR A 373 -11.81 20.39 2.12
CA TYR A 373 -13.19 20.38 1.68
C TYR A 373 -13.23 20.23 0.14
N GLY A 374 -13.57 19.03 -0.31
CA GLY A 374 -13.66 18.67 -1.72
C GLY A 374 -14.34 17.33 -1.94
N THR A 375 -14.71 17.01 -3.19
CA THR A 375 -15.51 15.83 -3.54
C THR A 375 -14.73 14.50 -3.54
N GLY A 376 -13.56 14.45 -2.93
CA GLY A 376 -12.93 13.21 -2.48
C GLY A 376 -11.98 12.48 -3.44
N SER A 377 -11.39 13.15 -4.44
CA SER A 377 -10.20 12.61 -5.14
C SER A 377 -8.88 13.20 -4.61
N GLY A 378 -8.92 14.34 -3.91
CA GLY A 378 -7.73 15.09 -3.46
C GLY A 378 -6.94 14.45 -2.33
N ASN A 379 -5.62 14.48 -2.46
CA ASN A 379 -4.66 13.91 -1.52
C ASN A 379 -4.16 14.93 -0.49
N ASP A 380 -4.04 14.53 0.77
CA ASP A 380 -3.47 15.36 1.85
C ASP A 380 -1.93 15.37 1.75
N TYR A 381 -1.39 16.05 0.72
CA TYR A 381 0.05 16.12 0.47
C TYR A 381 0.81 16.81 1.64
N PRO A 382 1.96 16.28 2.10
CA PRO A 382 2.65 16.80 3.28
C PRO A 382 3.05 18.29 3.16
N PRO A 383 3.07 19.04 4.29
CA PRO A 383 3.49 20.44 4.27
C PRO A 383 4.96 20.59 3.89
N ILE A 384 5.33 21.73 3.33
CA ILE A 384 6.73 22.07 3.02
C ILE A 384 7.25 23.10 4.03
N VAL A 385 8.54 23.06 4.33
CA VAL A 385 9.16 24.03 5.26
C VAL A 385 9.71 25.20 4.45
N GLY A 386 9.29 26.42 4.77
CA GLY A 386 9.81 27.62 4.14
C GLY A 386 11.15 28.08 4.71
N ALA A 387 11.98 28.70 3.89
CA ALA A 387 13.25 29.32 4.34
C ALA A 387 13.06 30.44 5.38
N ASN A 388 11.86 31.01 5.48
CA ASN A 388 11.44 31.95 6.52
C ASN A 388 10.98 31.28 7.83
N GLY A 389 11.04 29.95 7.93
CA GLY A 389 10.61 29.21 9.11
C GLY A 389 9.10 29.10 9.27
N ASN A 390 8.31 29.20 8.20
CA ASN A 390 6.88 28.90 8.23
C ASN A 390 6.59 27.55 7.55
N LEU A 391 5.51 26.87 7.94
CA LEU A 391 4.99 25.69 7.26
C LEU A 391 4.02 26.12 6.17
N TYR A 392 4.13 25.53 4.98
CA TYR A 392 3.26 25.80 3.84
C TYR A 392 2.50 24.55 3.42
N TYR A 393 1.18 24.63 3.24
CA TYR A 393 0.32 23.51 2.85
C TYR A 393 -0.82 23.97 1.96
N ASN A 394 -1.39 23.05 1.18
CA ASN A 394 -2.61 23.31 0.41
C ASN A 394 -3.81 23.29 1.38
N SER A 395 -4.56 24.39 1.46
CA SER A 395 -5.91 24.39 2.03
C SER A 395 -6.91 24.32 0.89
N VAL A 396 -7.76 23.31 0.94
CA VAL A 396 -8.60 22.92 -0.17
C VAL A 396 -10.02 23.31 0.20
N PHE A 397 -10.45 24.53 -0.13
CA PHE A 397 -11.77 25.06 0.24
C PHE A 397 -12.56 25.54 -0.98
N GLN A 398 -13.82 25.09 -1.12
CA GLN A 398 -14.68 25.31 -2.28
C GLN A 398 -15.84 26.27 -1.99
N ALA A 399 -15.56 27.50 -1.57
CA ALA A 399 -16.52 28.58 -1.70
C ALA A 399 -16.40 29.23 -3.08
N SER A 400 -17.53 29.59 -3.70
CA SER A 400 -17.50 30.35 -4.96
C SER A 400 -16.92 31.76 -4.73
N GLY A 401 -16.12 32.26 -5.66
CA GLY A 401 -15.46 33.58 -5.51
C GLY A 401 -14.28 33.64 -4.53
N ASP A 402 -13.89 32.53 -3.89
CA ASP A 402 -12.62 32.40 -3.17
C ASP A 402 -11.64 31.56 -4.00
N PRO A 403 -10.31 31.71 -3.84
CA PRO A 403 -9.36 30.95 -4.64
C PRO A 403 -9.31 29.48 -4.18
N ARG A 404 -9.85 28.59 -5.02
CA ARG A 404 -9.88 27.14 -4.78
C ARG A 404 -8.48 26.51 -4.88
N GLY A 405 -8.09 25.68 -3.89
CA GLY A 405 -6.79 24.99 -3.87
C GLY A 405 -5.61 25.88 -3.48
N THR A 406 -5.83 26.82 -2.57
CA THR A 406 -4.87 27.85 -2.16
C THR A 406 -3.79 27.31 -1.23
N VAL A 407 -2.57 27.87 -1.31
CA VAL A 407 -1.50 27.57 -0.34
C VAL A 407 -1.58 28.52 0.86
N PHE A 408 -1.58 27.98 2.06
CA PHE A 408 -1.52 28.74 3.32
C PHE A 408 -0.19 28.51 4.04
N ALA A 409 0.24 29.55 4.76
CA ALA A 409 1.32 29.51 5.71
C ALA A 409 0.77 29.43 7.14
N TRP A 410 1.38 28.58 7.97
CA TRP A 410 1.11 28.44 9.40
C TRP A 410 2.41 28.42 10.19
N ASN A 411 2.32 28.86 11.46
CA ASN A 411 3.45 28.88 12.37
C ASN A 411 2.98 28.48 13.79
N PRO A 412 3.44 27.35 14.36
CA PRO A 412 2.96 26.86 15.66
C PRO A 412 3.33 27.76 16.84
N LEU A 413 4.20 28.76 16.67
CA LEU A 413 4.47 29.78 17.70
C LEU A 413 3.33 30.81 17.84
N ASN A 414 2.45 30.89 16.84
CA ASN A 414 1.22 31.71 16.88
C ASN A 414 0.10 30.90 16.21
N PRO A 415 -0.35 29.80 16.85
CA PRO A 415 -1.00 28.69 16.16
C PRO A 415 -2.41 29.00 15.65
N THR A 416 -3.02 30.10 16.09
CA THR A 416 -4.37 30.56 15.74
C THR A 416 -4.46 31.26 14.38
N TYR A 417 -3.35 31.65 13.76
CA TYR A 417 -3.36 32.45 12.54
C TYR A 417 -3.00 31.66 11.28
N LEU A 418 -3.76 31.90 10.22
CA LEU A 418 -3.53 31.39 8.87
C LEU A 418 -3.20 32.52 7.92
N ALA A 419 -2.11 32.42 7.17
CA ALA A 419 -1.66 33.46 6.24
C ALA A 419 -1.70 32.96 4.79
N LEU A 420 -2.28 33.75 3.89
CA LEU A 420 -2.40 33.47 2.47
C LEU A 420 -1.04 33.57 1.76
N ALA A 421 -0.51 32.45 1.28
CA ALA A 421 0.77 32.42 0.60
C ALA A 421 0.59 32.77 -0.89
N GLY A 422 0.89 34.02 -1.25
CA GLY A 422 0.85 34.52 -2.63
C GLY A 422 -0.52 35.11 -3.00
N THR A 423 -0.53 36.37 -3.45
CA THR A 423 -1.75 37.17 -3.64
C THR A 423 -1.90 37.79 -5.04
N GLY A 424 -0.99 37.51 -5.98
CA GLY A 424 -0.82 38.32 -7.20
C GLY A 424 -0.45 37.60 -8.49
N GLY A 425 -0.78 36.31 -8.65
CA GLY A 425 -0.52 35.54 -9.88
C GLY A 425 -1.73 34.73 -10.33
N PHE A 426 -1.88 34.56 -11.65
CA PHE A 426 -2.87 33.64 -12.24
C PHE A 426 -2.76 32.26 -11.57
N GLY A 427 -3.90 31.67 -11.22
CA GLY A 427 -3.95 30.30 -10.69
C GLY A 427 -4.01 30.18 -9.16
N ALA A 428 -3.71 31.24 -8.38
CA ALA A 428 -3.66 31.22 -6.91
C ALA A 428 -4.82 30.45 -6.25
N GLY A 429 -6.03 30.52 -6.82
CA GLY A 429 -6.93 29.38 -6.72
C GLY A 429 -8.00 29.24 -7.80
N ASN A 430 -7.59 28.66 -8.93
CA ASN A 430 -8.51 27.98 -9.85
C ASN A 430 -8.41 26.44 -9.73
N GLY A 431 -7.71 25.93 -8.71
CA GLY A 431 -7.50 24.50 -8.50
C GLY A 431 -8.82 23.82 -8.18
N ALA A 432 -9.11 22.66 -8.75
CA ALA A 432 -10.28 21.94 -8.27
C ALA A 432 -10.00 21.37 -6.89
N THR A 433 -10.94 21.60 -5.98
CA THR A 433 -10.92 21.08 -4.61
C THR A 433 -11.18 19.58 -4.54
N ALA A 434 -11.83 19.05 -5.56
CA ALA A 434 -11.96 17.62 -5.79
C ALA A 434 -10.61 16.92 -5.99
N GLU A 435 -9.56 17.62 -6.46
CA GLU A 435 -8.43 17.00 -7.14
C GLU A 435 -7.12 17.03 -6.34
N PRO A 436 -6.24 16.03 -6.52
CA PRO A 436 -4.88 16.00 -5.97
C PRO A 436 -4.00 17.22 -6.31
N GLN A 437 -3.18 17.62 -5.35
CA GLN A 437 -2.28 18.79 -5.45
C GLN A 437 -0.99 18.57 -4.67
N SER A 438 0.14 18.93 -5.27
CA SER A 438 1.47 18.84 -4.64
C SER A 438 2.19 20.19 -4.64
N ILE A 439 3.06 20.38 -3.65
CA ILE A 439 3.87 21.60 -3.50
C ILE A 439 5.32 21.28 -3.15
N SER A 440 6.21 22.18 -3.54
CA SER A 440 7.66 22.13 -3.31
C SER A 440 8.23 23.55 -3.30
N MET A 441 9.45 23.74 -2.81
CA MET A 441 10.12 25.05 -2.79
C MET A 441 11.53 24.99 -3.39
N GLY A 442 11.92 26.06 -4.08
CA GLY A 442 13.32 26.31 -4.44
C GLY A 442 13.68 27.76 -4.11
N GLY A 443 14.55 27.96 -3.11
CA GLY A 443 14.84 29.28 -2.56
C GLY A 443 13.59 29.88 -1.89
N SER A 444 13.03 30.94 -2.47
CA SER A 444 11.82 31.63 -2.00
C SER A 444 10.60 31.46 -2.92
N VAL A 445 10.68 30.54 -3.89
CA VAL A 445 9.61 30.25 -4.85
C VAL A 445 8.96 28.91 -4.48
N ILE A 446 7.63 28.92 -4.32
CA ILE A 446 6.80 27.71 -4.21
C ILE A 446 6.39 27.30 -5.62
N PHE A 447 6.55 26.02 -5.93
CA PHE A 447 6.06 25.38 -7.15
C PHE A 447 4.89 24.45 -6.80
N ARG A 448 3.77 24.57 -7.51
CA ARG A 448 2.55 23.79 -7.26
C ARG A 448 2.12 23.06 -8.53
N SER A 449 1.82 21.77 -8.39
CA SER A 449 1.22 20.95 -9.45
C SER A 449 -0.19 20.54 -9.06
N VAL A 450 -1.16 20.80 -9.93
CA VAL A 450 -2.54 20.36 -9.78
C VAL A 450 -2.79 19.18 -10.74
N CYS A 451 -3.73 18.33 -10.38
CA CYS A 451 -4.11 17.17 -11.18
C CYS A 451 -4.51 17.48 -12.63
N CYS A 452 -4.58 16.42 -13.44
CA CYS A 452 -5.67 16.23 -14.39
C CYS A 452 -5.89 17.40 -15.35
N ASP A 453 -4.99 17.56 -16.32
CA ASP A 453 -4.96 18.66 -17.30
C ASP A 453 -4.99 20.12 -16.80
N ARG A 454 -5.28 20.42 -15.52
CA ARG A 454 -5.69 21.77 -15.09
C ARG A 454 -4.64 22.86 -15.17
N PHE A 455 -3.61 22.84 -14.33
CA PHE A 455 -2.49 23.78 -14.40
C PHE A 455 -1.34 23.34 -13.50
N ALA A 456 -0.20 23.98 -13.71
CA ALA A 456 0.82 24.08 -12.69
C ALA A 456 1.40 25.50 -12.72
N ASP A 457 1.77 25.99 -11.54
CA ASP A 457 2.23 27.35 -11.36
C ASP A 457 3.34 27.46 -10.31
N TYR A 458 3.88 28.66 -10.21
CA TYR A 458 4.88 29.02 -9.23
C TYR A 458 4.63 30.43 -8.72
N PHE A 459 4.94 30.69 -7.46
CA PHE A 459 4.84 32.02 -6.89
C PHE A 459 5.83 32.24 -5.74
N SER A 460 6.15 33.51 -5.55
CA SER A 460 6.77 34.06 -4.36
C SER A 460 5.75 34.90 -3.60
N LEU A 461 6.10 35.38 -2.40
CA LEU A 461 5.27 36.32 -1.65
C LEU A 461 5.00 37.65 -2.40
N ASN A 462 5.80 37.97 -3.43
CA ASN A 462 5.73 39.23 -4.17
C ASN A 462 5.21 39.09 -5.62
N GLY A 463 4.80 37.88 -6.05
CA GLY A 463 4.32 37.61 -7.42
C GLY A 463 4.72 36.23 -7.95
N GLY A 464 4.10 35.80 -9.05
CA GLY A 464 4.27 34.46 -9.63
C GLY A 464 3.90 34.36 -11.11
N GLY A 465 3.92 33.15 -11.66
CA GLY A 465 3.60 32.82 -13.04
C GLY A 465 3.17 31.35 -13.21
N MET A 466 2.75 30.97 -14.42
CA MET A 466 2.24 29.62 -14.71
C MET A 466 3.15 28.86 -15.68
N PHE A 467 3.30 27.55 -15.46
CA PHE A 467 3.93 26.65 -16.41
C PHE A 467 2.95 26.29 -17.55
N TRP A 468 1.74 25.85 -17.20
CA TRP A 468 0.65 25.51 -18.13
C TRP A 468 -0.71 25.80 -17.49
N GLN A 469 -1.73 26.04 -18.32
CA GLN A 469 -3.14 26.21 -17.92
C GLN A 469 -4.04 25.52 -18.96
N TYR A 470 -4.56 24.34 -18.61
CA TYR A 470 -5.39 23.42 -19.42
C TYR A 470 -4.76 23.01 -20.77
N ASP A 471 -3.47 23.32 -20.98
CA ASP A 471 -2.83 23.35 -22.29
C ASP A 471 -1.47 22.63 -22.32
N LEU A 472 -1.16 21.77 -21.34
CA LEU A 472 0.11 21.04 -21.29
C LEU A 472 0.35 20.19 -22.55
N SER A 473 -0.70 19.62 -23.14
CA SER A 473 -0.65 18.92 -24.43
C SER A 473 -0.29 19.83 -25.62
N SER A 474 -0.51 21.14 -25.54
CA SER A 474 -0.05 22.10 -26.56
C SER A 474 1.41 22.52 -26.33
N LYS A 475 1.84 22.62 -25.06
CA LYS A 475 3.18 23.03 -24.64
C LYS A 475 4.21 21.92 -24.73
N ALA A 476 3.78 20.68 -24.52
CA ALA A 476 4.52 19.46 -24.75
C ALA A 476 3.65 18.52 -25.61
N PRO A 477 3.55 18.75 -26.94
CA PRO A 477 2.82 17.87 -27.84
C PRO A 477 3.15 16.41 -27.58
N ASN A 478 2.16 15.53 -27.61
CA ASN A 478 2.41 14.10 -27.57
C ASN A 478 3.11 13.56 -26.30
N TYR A 479 3.21 14.33 -25.21
CA TYR A 479 3.75 13.81 -23.93
C TYR A 479 2.95 12.59 -23.40
N ASN A 480 1.65 12.55 -23.72
CA ASN A 480 0.75 11.43 -23.43
C ASN A 480 0.60 10.42 -24.59
N GLU A 481 1.50 10.36 -25.58
CA GLU A 481 1.38 9.43 -26.72
C GLU A 481 1.13 7.98 -26.28
N MET A 482 1.88 7.47 -25.31
CA MET A 482 1.78 6.07 -24.84
C MET A 482 0.46 5.75 -24.10
N TRP A 483 -0.35 6.77 -23.85
CA TRP A 483 -1.69 6.69 -23.25
C TRP A 483 -2.75 6.67 -24.36
N THR A 484 -2.37 7.08 -25.57
CA THR A 484 -3.14 6.98 -26.82
C THR A 484 -2.72 5.80 -27.70
N ILE A 485 -1.64 5.08 -27.37
CA ILE A 485 -1.13 3.93 -28.14
C ILE A 485 -1.91 2.65 -27.79
N LEU A 486 -3.06 2.51 -28.44
CA LEU A 486 -3.33 1.32 -29.25
C LEU A 486 -3.69 1.81 -30.65
N ASP A 487 -3.10 1.20 -31.68
CA ASP A 487 -3.22 1.65 -33.06
C ASP A 487 -4.68 1.77 -33.51
N CYS A 488 -5.01 2.89 -34.17
CA CYS A 488 -6.31 3.18 -34.74
C CYS A 488 -6.76 2.15 -35.80
N GLY A 489 -5.85 1.27 -36.24
CA GLY A 489 -6.12 0.13 -37.11
C GLY A 489 -7.05 -0.94 -36.52
N HIS A 490 -7.37 -0.93 -35.21
CA HIS A 490 -8.39 -1.82 -34.62
C HIS A 490 -9.80 -1.18 -34.65
N PRO A 491 -10.74 -1.65 -35.50
CA PRO A 491 -11.96 -0.93 -35.85
C PRO A 491 -13.02 -0.76 -34.73
N ASN A 492 -12.74 -1.21 -33.51
CA ASN A 492 -13.66 -1.12 -32.35
C ASN A 492 -13.06 -0.38 -31.13
N LEU A 493 -11.84 0.19 -31.23
CA LEU A 493 -11.19 0.94 -30.14
C LEU A 493 -11.06 2.45 -30.42
N CYS A 494 -11.49 2.89 -31.62
CA CYS A 494 -11.63 4.28 -32.02
C CYS A 494 -13.05 4.79 -31.74
N GLY A 495 -13.44 4.86 -30.46
CA GLY A 495 -14.75 5.34 -30.04
C GLY A 495 -14.63 6.21 -28.79
N PHE A 496 -15.31 7.37 -28.79
CA PHE A 496 -15.36 8.24 -27.63
C PHE A 496 -16.04 7.54 -26.44
N TYR A 497 -15.33 7.42 -25.31
CA TYR A 497 -15.93 7.15 -24.01
C TYR A 497 -16.64 8.43 -23.54
N SER A 498 -17.89 8.62 -23.97
CA SER A 498 -18.55 9.94 -23.94
C SER A 498 -19.05 10.36 -22.56
N GLY A 499 -18.16 10.96 -21.77
CA GLY A 499 -18.42 12.27 -21.17
C GLY A 499 -17.84 13.37 -22.10
N PRO A 500 -18.33 14.62 -22.10
CA PRO A 500 -17.80 15.66 -22.97
C PRO A 500 -16.39 16.15 -22.62
N ASN A 501 -15.82 15.74 -21.47
CA ASN A 501 -14.59 16.32 -20.92
C ASN A 501 -13.45 15.31 -20.64
N ASP A 502 -13.67 13.99 -20.71
CA ASP A 502 -12.72 13.01 -20.15
C ASP A 502 -11.94 12.21 -21.22
N SER A 503 -10.72 11.80 -20.86
CA SER A 503 -9.65 11.54 -21.83
C SER A 503 -9.84 10.32 -22.74
N VAL A 504 -9.34 10.43 -23.97
CA VAL A 504 -9.19 9.31 -24.92
C VAL A 504 -8.22 8.25 -24.36
N ASN A 505 -8.73 7.04 -24.12
CA ASN A 505 -8.00 5.78 -23.94
C ASN A 505 -6.93 5.69 -22.80
N GLY A 506 -6.90 6.62 -21.84
CA GLY A 506 -5.93 6.62 -20.74
C GLY A 506 -5.90 5.34 -19.89
N LEU A 507 -4.92 4.47 -20.17
CA LEU A 507 -4.71 3.16 -19.52
C LEU A 507 -4.27 3.25 -18.06
N TYR A 508 -3.61 4.34 -17.70
CA TYR A 508 -3.52 4.82 -16.33
C TYR A 508 -4.25 6.17 -16.32
N HIS A 509 -4.89 6.52 -15.22
CA HIS A 509 -5.85 7.60 -15.24
C HIS A 509 -5.23 8.94 -14.86
N THR A 510 -5.87 10.04 -15.25
CA THR A 510 -5.44 11.40 -14.91
C THR A 510 -5.64 11.74 -13.43
N HIS A 511 -6.66 11.18 -12.78
CA HIS A 511 -7.11 11.51 -11.41
C HIS A 511 -6.52 10.57 -10.36
N GLY A 512 -5.41 11.00 -9.76
CA GLY A 512 -4.71 10.36 -8.66
C GLY A 512 -3.59 11.25 -8.11
N ASP A 513 -2.76 10.72 -7.22
CA ASP A 513 -1.70 11.46 -6.51
C ASP A 513 -0.82 12.34 -7.39
N GLN A 514 -0.28 13.42 -6.82
CA GLN A 514 0.65 14.31 -7.51
C GLN A 514 2.04 14.24 -6.85
N THR A 515 3.09 13.99 -7.64
CA THR A 515 4.46 14.38 -7.23
C THR A 515 4.59 15.91 -7.30
N ALA A 516 5.38 16.50 -6.40
CA ALA A 516 5.81 17.88 -6.54
C ALA A 516 6.92 18.06 -7.60
N PHE A 517 7.15 19.31 -7.98
CA PHE A 517 8.31 19.69 -8.79
C PHE A 517 9.60 19.52 -7.99
N VAL A 518 10.69 19.37 -8.73
CA VAL A 518 12.04 19.17 -8.21
C VAL A 518 12.93 20.25 -8.80
N ALA A 519 13.35 21.21 -7.98
CA ALA A 519 14.21 22.30 -8.40
C ALA A 519 15.69 21.85 -8.40
N HIS A 520 16.37 22.01 -9.53
CA HIS A 520 17.80 21.69 -9.66
C HIS A 520 18.43 22.50 -10.79
N GLN A 521 19.60 23.12 -10.54
CA GLN A 521 20.42 23.81 -11.54
C GLN A 521 19.64 24.77 -12.48
N ASN A 522 18.88 25.69 -11.90
CA ASN A 522 18.05 26.69 -12.61
C ASN A 522 16.97 26.10 -13.55
N ARG A 523 16.49 24.89 -13.22
CA ARG A 523 15.32 24.23 -13.83
C ARG A 523 14.42 23.67 -12.75
N VAL A 524 13.18 23.33 -13.12
CA VAL A 524 12.36 22.38 -12.36
C VAL A 524 12.00 21.17 -13.21
N PHE A 525 11.92 20.01 -12.56
CA PHE A 525 11.61 18.73 -13.16
C PHE A 525 10.38 18.12 -12.52
N ILE A 526 9.57 17.41 -13.30
CA ILE A 526 8.40 16.67 -12.85
C ILE A 526 8.14 15.52 -13.82
N HIS A 527 7.46 14.45 -13.40
CA HIS A 527 6.83 13.53 -14.35
C HIS A 527 5.32 13.78 -14.43
N ARG A 528 4.73 13.63 -15.62
CA ARG A 528 3.28 13.72 -15.84
C ARG A 528 2.87 12.50 -16.64
N GLY A 529 2.04 11.65 -16.03
CA GLY A 529 1.92 10.27 -16.47
C GLY A 529 3.32 9.65 -16.58
N ASN A 530 3.63 9.14 -17.77
CA ASN A 530 4.87 8.46 -18.11
C ASN A 530 5.90 9.37 -18.82
N ALA A 531 5.67 10.69 -18.85
CA ALA A 531 6.62 11.63 -19.43
C ALA A 531 7.42 12.35 -18.34
N LEU A 532 8.76 12.29 -18.42
CA LEU A 532 9.65 13.17 -17.66
C LEU A 532 9.73 14.51 -18.39
N ILE A 533 9.46 15.62 -17.70
CA ILE A 533 9.38 16.97 -18.27
C ILE A 533 10.31 17.91 -17.52
N ALA A 534 11.09 18.70 -18.28
CA ALA A 534 11.96 19.75 -17.77
C ALA A 534 11.45 21.13 -18.15
N PHE A 535 11.34 22.01 -17.15
CA PHE A 535 11.00 23.42 -17.32
C PHE A 535 12.21 24.30 -17.01
N GLY A 536 12.48 25.27 -17.87
CA GLY A 536 13.61 26.17 -17.74
C GLY A 536 13.43 27.46 -18.56
N PRO A 537 14.42 28.36 -18.52
CA PRO A 537 14.34 29.68 -19.14
C PRO A 537 14.56 29.68 -20.66
N ASN A 538 15.08 28.60 -21.27
CA ASN A 538 15.54 28.62 -22.66
C ASN A 538 14.43 28.35 -23.70
N GLY A 539 13.27 27.85 -23.26
CA GLY A 539 12.11 27.55 -24.12
C GLY A 539 12.36 26.50 -25.20
N GLY A 540 11.47 26.46 -26.20
CA GLY A 540 11.64 25.61 -27.39
C GLY A 540 11.42 24.11 -27.15
N ALA A 541 10.28 23.76 -26.52
CA ALA A 541 9.90 22.40 -26.12
C ALA A 541 10.32 21.27 -27.08
N ARG A 542 11.37 20.53 -26.70
CA ARG A 542 11.95 19.45 -27.49
C ARG A 542 11.44 18.07 -27.05
N LYS A 543 10.71 17.38 -27.91
CA LYS A 543 10.43 15.95 -27.74
C LYS A 543 11.74 15.16 -27.85
N LEU A 544 12.01 14.32 -26.87
CA LEU A 544 13.04 13.29 -26.95
C LEU A 544 12.41 11.97 -27.36
N ALA A 545 13.20 11.07 -27.96
CA ALA A 545 12.73 9.74 -28.35
C ALA A 545 12.13 9.00 -27.14
N THR A 546 11.00 8.33 -27.35
CA THR A 546 10.36 7.49 -26.33
C THR A 546 11.36 6.45 -25.83
N GLN A 547 11.50 6.34 -24.52
CA GLN A 547 12.31 5.30 -23.90
C GLN A 547 11.50 4.00 -23.86
N ALA A 548 11.85 3.07 -24.76
CA ALA A 548 11.17 1.80 -24.88
C ALA A 548 11.26 0.94 -23.60
N LEU A 549 10.21 0.14 -23.39
CA LEU A 549 10.17 -0.96 -22.43
C LEU A 549 11.25 -1.99 -22.76
N THR A 550 11.78 -2.62 -21.71
CA THR A 550 12.67 -3.76 -21.84
C THR A 550 12.18 -4.87 -20.94
N SER A 551 12.12 -6.10 -21.47
CA SER A 551 11.80 -7.29 -20.70
C SER A 551 13.02 -7.74 -19.89
N LYS A 552 12.79 -7.97 -18.60
CA LYS A 552 13.69 -8.69 -17.72
C LYS A 552 12.86 -9.74 -16.97
N SER A 553 13.48 -10.90 -16.74
CA SER A 553 13.00 -11.88 -15.79
C SER A 553 14.05 -11.95 -14.68
N ASP A 554 13.65 -11.60 -13.48
CA ASP A 554 14.45 -11.73 -12.27
C ASP A 554 14.24 -13.14 -11.68
N THR A 555 15.28 -13.65 -11.01
CA THR A 555 15.20 -14.94 -10.32
C THR A 555 14.09 -14.89 -9.27
N ALA A 556 13.17 -15.86 -9.33
CA ALA A 556 12.13 -15.99 -8.34
C ALA A 556 12.72 -16.16 -6.93
N PRO A 557 12.20 -15.46 -5.90
CA PRO A 557 12.68 -15.63 -4.54
C PRO A 557 12.38 -17.05 -4.06
N ALA A 558 13.40 -17.71 -3.52
CA ALA A 558 13.32 -19.05 -2.96
C ALA A 558 12.38 -19.07 -1.74
N ILE A 559 11.39 -19.96 -1.72
CA ILE A 559 10.54 -20.21 -0.55
C ILE A 559 10.24 -21.70 -0.40
N SER A 560 10.33 -22.23 0.82
CA SER A 560 9.94 -23.60 1.13
C SER A 560 8.42 -23.74 1.27
N LEU A 561 7.92 -24.93 1.00
CA LEU A 561 6.49 -25.24 1.15
C LEU A 561 6.02 -25.03 2.61
N ASP A 562 6.87 -25.33 3.59
CA ASP A 562 6.55 -25.17 5.00
C ASP A 562 6.48 -23.70 5.43
N ALA A 563 7.29 -22.82 4.84
CA ALA A 563 7.17 -21.38 5.07
C ALA A 563 5.84 -20.82 4.55
N LEU A 564 5.35 -21.32 3.40
CA LEU A 564 4.03 -20.98 2.88
C LEU A 564 2.89 -21.52 3.76
N LYS A 565 2.98 -22.79 4.21
CA LYS A 565 1.98 -23.39 5.12
C LYS A 565 1.93 -22.68 6.46
N ASN A 566 3.09 -22.39 7.07
CA ASN A 566 3.16 -21.60 8.30
C ASN A 566 2.53 -20.21 8.11
N ARG A 567 2.70 -19.58 6.94
CA ARG A 567 2.02 -18.32 6.64
C ARG A 567 0.50 -18.50 6.52
N LEU A 568 0.03 -19.57 5.86
CA LEU A 568 -1.39 -19.92 5.77
C LEU A 568 -2.01 -20.20 7.15
N GLU A 569 -1.37 -20.98 8.01
CA GLU A 569 -1.85 -21.24 9.37
C GLU A 569 -1.97 -19.96 10.18
N ASN A 570 -1.01 -19.05 10.09
CA ASN A 570 -1.09 -17.74 10.76
C ASN A 570 -2.27 -16.90 10.28
N GLU A 571 -2.57 -16.85 8.98
CA GLU A 571 -3.70 -16.05 8.47
C GLU A 571 -5.07 -16.69 8.78
N VAL A 572 -5.16 -18.03 8.79
CA VAL A 572 -6.37 -18.75 9.19
C VAL A 572 -6.58 -18.67 10.71
N ASP A 573 -5.53 -18.77 11.53
CA ASP A 573 -5.65 -18.66 12.98
C ASP A 573 -6.17 -17.28 13.39
N LYS A 574 -5.68 -16.18 12.80
CA LYS A 574 -6.23 -14.83 13.04
C LYS A 574 -7.75 -14.76 12.82
N HIS A 575 -8.27 -15.46 11.81
CA HIS A 575 -9.70 -15.51 11.52
C HIS A 575 -10.44 -16.33 12.58
N VAL A 576 -9.99 -17.56 12.85
CA VAL A 576 -10.64 -18.49 13.81
C VAL A 576 -10.57 -17.95 15.25
N SER A 577 -9.46 -17.32 15.65
CA SER A 577 -9.22 -16.73 16.96
C SER A 577 -10.03 -15.45 17.19
N ALA A 578 -10.34 -14.68 16.14
CA ALA A 578 -11.22 -13.52 16.21
C ALA A 578 -12.72 -13.90 16.24
N GLY A 579 -13.07 -15.10 15.79
CA GLY A 579 -14.44 -15.57 15.70
C GLY A 579 -15.19 -14.96 14.51
N HIS A 580 -16.50 -14.74 14.67
CA HIS A 580 -17.34 -14.23 13.58
C HIS A 580 -16.93 -12.82 13.16
N LEU A 581 -16.49 -12.66 11.90
CA LEU A 581 -16.04 -11.39 11.33
C LEU A 581 -17.12 -10.73 10.48
N ARG A 582 -17.35 -9.43 10.71
CA ARG A 582 -18.23 -8.61 9.87
C ARG A 582 -17.62 -8.38 8.46
N PRO A 583 -18.32 -7.74 7.51
CA PRO A 583 -17.76 -7.37 6.22
C PRO A 583 -16.49 -6.50 6.35
N GLY A 584 -15.66 -6.51 5.32
CA GLY A 584 -14.44 -5.69 5.25
C GLY A 584 -14.74 -4.28 4.75
N TYR A 585 -14.22 -3.27 5.43
CA TYR A 585 -14.33 -1.86 5.01
C TYR A 585 -13.01 -1.42 4.40
N TYR A 586 -13.07 -0.94 3.17
CA TYR A 586 -11.93 -0.32 2.51
C TYR A 586 -12.44 0.82 1.63
N ASN A 587 -12.22 2.07 2.08
CA ASN A 587 -12.68 3.22 1.34
C ASN A 587 -11.67 3.58 0.25
N VAL A 588 -12.04 3.32 -1.00
CA VAL A 588 -11.36 3.83 -2.19
C VAL A 588 -12.38 4.33 -3.22
N ASN A 589 -13.28 5.22 -2.78
CA ASN A 589 -13.93 6.32 -3.54
C ASN A 589 -14.47 6.08 -4.97
N GLN A 590 -14.64 4.84 -5.43
CA GLN A 590 -14.87 4.50 -6.83
C GLN A 590 -16.01 3.51 -7.08
N PHE A 591 -16.42 2.76 -6.07
CA PHE A 591 -17.73 2.08 -6.08
C PHE A 591 -18.82 3.01 -5.55
N MET A 592 -18.90 4.22 -6.12
CA MET A 592 -20.21 4.83 -6.23
C MET A 592 -21.07 3.87 -7.06
N TYR A 593 -22.24 3.50 -6.52
CA TYR A 593 -23.21 2.58 -7.10
C TYR A 593 -22.85 1.07 -6.98
N ASP A 594 -22.84 0.60 -5.72
CA ASP A 594 -23.76 -0.45 -5.23
C ASP A 594 -23.61 -1.90 -5.74
N TYR A 595 -22.66 -2.23 -6.61
CA TYR A 595 -22.63 -3.57 -7.24
C TYR A 595 -21.57 -4.57 -6.73
N ILE A 596 -20.48 -4.09 -6.10
CA ILE A 596 -19.50 -4.95 -5.39
C ILE A 596 -18.86 -4.16 -4.21
N SER A 597 -19.61 -3.31 -3.50
CA SER A 597 -19.03 -2.33 -2.57
C SER A 597 -18.63 -2.87 -1.18
N ASP A 598 -19.21 -3.98 -0.73
CA ASP A 598 -18.92 -4.57 0.59
C ASP A 598 -18.03 -5.82 0.45
N TYR A 599 -16.84 -5.79 1.04
CA TYR A 599 -15.93 -6.95 0.99
C TYR A 599 -16.39 -8.07 1.91
N PHE A 600 -16.40 -9.30 1.40
CA PHE A 600 -16.74 -10.50 2.17
C PHE A 600 -18.12 -10.43 2.85
N ASN A 601 -19.07 -9.71 2.23
CA ASN A 601 -20.45 -9.61 2.73
C ASN A 601 -21.24 -10.92 2.57
N ASN A 602 -20.83 -11.77 1.61
CA ASN A 602 -21.38 -13.09 1.38
C ASN A 602 -20.71 -14.11 2.32
N PRO A 603 -21.45 -14.76 3.25
CA PRO A 603 -20.90 -15.77 4.15
C PRO A 603 -20.36 -17.01 3.41
N GLY A 604 -20.80 -17.23 2.17
CA GLY A 604 -20.22 -18.24 1.29
C GLY A 604 -18.75 -18.02 0.94
N ASP A 605 -18.25 -16.78 0.96
CA ASP A 605 -16.85 -16.48 0.66
C ASP A 605 -15.93 -16.96 1.80
N THR A 606 -16.35 -16.74 3.06
CA THR A 606 -15.68 -17.28 4.26
C THR A 606 -15.70 -18.81 4.24
N LEU A 607 -16.88 -19.41 4.01
CA LEU A 607 -17.05 -20.86 3.97
C LEU A 607 -16.19 -21.51 2.87
N TYR A 608 -16.21 -20.96 1.65
CA TYR A 608 -15.38 -21.39 0.52
C TYR A 608 -13.89 -21.32 0.85
N THR A 609 -13.42 -20.14 1.24
CA THR A 609 -11.99 -19.85 1.43
C THR A 609 -11.37 -20.72 2.51
N LEU A 610 -12.04 -20.82 3.66
CA LEU A 610 -11.50 -21.57 4.79
C LEU A 610 -11.66 -23.08 4.61
N SER A 611 -12.72 -23.55 3.93
CA SER A 611 -12.82 -24.96 3.52
C SER A 611 -11.76 -25.34 2.48
N LEU A 612 -11.38 -24.41 1.60
CA LEU A 612 -10.28 -24.58 0.64
C LEU A 612 -8.93 -24.67 1.36
N ALA A 613 -8.68 -23.82 2.37
CA ALA A 613 -7.46 -23.86 3.17
C ALA A 613 -7.36 -25.11 4.07
N TYR A 614 -8.48 -25.64 4.55
CA TYR A 614 -8.57 -26.71 5.56
C TYR A 614 -7.57 -27.88 5.39
N PRO A 615 -7.39 -28.51 4.19
CA PRO A 615 -6.51 -29.67 4.03
C PRO A 615 -5.02 -29.36 4.23
N HIS A 616 -4.63 -28.09 4.20
CA HIS A 616 -3.23 -27.63 4.24
C HIS A 616 -2.76 -27.22 5.64
N LEU A 617 -3.65 -27.28 6.65
CA LEU A 617 -3.41 -26.82 8.02
C LEU A 617 -3.05 -27.98 8.96
N SER A 618 -2.35 -27.68 10.06
CA SER A 618 -2.12 -28.58 11.18
C SER A 618 -3.42 -29.13 11.80
N LEU A 619 -3.36 -30.35 12.35
CA LEU A 619 -4.51 -31.04 12.92
C LEU A 619 -5.20 -30.26 14.06
N ASN A 620 -4.44 -29.46 14.82
CA ASN A 620 -4.99 -28.60 15.87
C ASN A 620 -5.87 -27.49 15.27
N LEU A 621 -5.34 -26.76 14.27
CA LEU A 621 -6.06 -25.68 13.62
C LEU A 621 -7.24 -26.20 12.78
N GLN A 622 -7.10 -27.36 12.14
CA GLN A 622 -8.23 -28.07 11.49
C GLN A 622 -9.39 -28.32 12.47
N SER A 623 -9.11 -28.82 13.68
CA SER A 623 -10.16 -29.09 14.69
C SER A 623 -10.90 -27.82 15.12
N ARG A 624 -10.16 -26.73 15.37
CA ARG A 624 -10.73 -25.42 15.73
C ARG A 624 -11.53 -24.82 14.56
N LEU A 625 -10.97 -24.87 13.35
CA LEU A 625 -11.62 -24.38 12.14
C LEU A 625 -12.89 -25.18 11.80
N LYS A 626 -12.90 -26.50 12.01
CA LYS A 626 -14.09 -27.35 11.83
C LYS A 626 -15.25 -26.88 12.70
N THR A 627 -14.98 -26.61 13.97
CA THR A 627 -15.98 -26.10 14.91
C THR A 627 -16.50 -24.73 14.47
N PHE A 628 -15.61 -23.83 14.06
CA PHE A 628 -15.97 -22.50 13.54
C PHE A 628 -16.87 -22.58 12.29
N LEU A 629 -16.46 -23.36 11.29
CA LEU A 629 -17.23 -23.49 10.04
C LEU A 629 -18.58 -24.19 10.24
N GLN A 630 -18.67 -25.12 11.20
CA GLN A 630 -19.95 -25.72 11.59
C GLN A 630 -20.92 -24.68 12.19
N GLN A 631 -20.42 -23.71 12.96
CA GLN A 631 -21.22 -22.62 13.52
C GLN A 631 -21.63 -21.62 12.43
N GLU A 632 -20.69 -21.12 11.62
CA GLU A 632 -20.98 -20.19 10.51
C GLU A 632 -21.98 -20.80 9.50
N TYR A 633 -21.81 -22.08 9.15
CA TYR A 633 -22.75 -22.80 8.27
C TYR A 633 -24.15 -22.86 8.88
N GLN A 634 -24.25 -23.15 10.19
CA GLN A 634 -25.54 -23.15 10.88
C GLN A 634 -26.16 -21.75 10.94
N THR A 635 -25.40 -20.68 11.11
CA THR A 635 -25.96 -19.32 11.15
C THR A 635 -26.50 -18.88 9.79
N TYR A 636 -25.72 -19.06 8.71
CA TYR A 636 -26.00 -18.40 7.43
C TYR A 636 -26.66 -19.26 6.35
N PHE A 637 -26.61 -20.59 6.46
CA PHE A 637 -27.16 -21.52 5.45
C PHE A 637 -28.48 -22.19 5.89
N GLN A 638 -29.13 -21.66 6.93
CA GLN A 638 -30.43 -22.15 7.42
C GLN A 638 -31.63 -21.62 6.61
N THR A 639 -31.54 -20.42 6.02
CA THR A 639 -32.66 -19.77 5.33
C THR A 639 -32.59 -19.94 3.81
N ASN A 640 -33.66 -19.56 3.12
CA ASN A 640 -33.78 -19.59 1.66
C ASN A 640 -33.46 -18.24 0.99
N ALA A 641 -32.77 -17.36 1.69
CA ALA A 641 -32.58 -15.97 1.30
C ALA A 641 -31.13 -15.53 1.52
N TYR A 642 -30.73 -14.48 0.82
CA TYR A 642 -29.43 -13.81 1.02
C TYR A 642 -29.30 -13.39 2.47
N ALA A 643 -28.20 -13.75 3.11
CA ALA A 643 -27.80 -13.10 4.33
C ALA A 643 -26.47 -12.42 4.01
N SER A 644 -26.52 -11.13 3.68
CA SER A 644 -25.31 -10.33 3.91
C SER A 644 -24.98 -10.44 5.41
N VAL A 645 -23.70 -10.55 5.77
CA VAL A 645 -23.31 -10.65 7.19
C VAL A 645 -23.81 -9.43 8.00
N GLY A 646 -23.93 -8.27 7.35
CA GLY A 646 -24.31 -7.01 7.99
C GLY A 646 -23.16 -6.43 8.81
N TRP A 647 -23.24 -5.13 9.11
CA TRP A 647 -22.25 -4.41 9.91
C TRP A 647 -22.57 -4.37 11.41
N ALA A 648 -23.81 -4.68 11.79
CA ALA A 648 -24.29 -4.66 13.16
C ALA A 648 -23.74 -5.81 14.04
N THR A 649 -23.17 -6.86 13.44
CA THR A 649 -22.69 -8.07 14.13
C THR A 649 -21.31 -8.48 13.64
N GLY A 650 -20.48 -9.01 14.56
CA GLY A 650 -19.14 -9.51 14.25
C GLY A 650 -18.01 -8.53 14.52
N ILE A 651 -16.79 -9.06 14.58
CA ILE A 651 -15.56 -8.31 14.83
C ILE A 651 -15.06 -7.64 13.54
N ALA A 652 -14.48 -6.45 13.67
CA ALA A 652 -13.86 -5.73 12.56
C ALA A 652 -12.67 -6.49 11.95
N ARG A 653 -12.58 -6.52 10.62
CA ARG A 653 -11.42 -7.08 9.89
C ARG A 653 -10.26 -6.10 9.82
N GLU A 654 -10.59 -4.81 9.91
CA GLU A 654 -9.70 -3.67 9.96
C GLU A 654 -9.13 -3.49 11.37
N ASP A 655 -7.95 -2.88 11.45
CA ASP A 655 -7.37 -2.41 12.71
C ASP A 655 -7.71 -0.94 13.00
N MET A 656 -8.78 -0.43 12.36
CA MET A 656 -9.12 0.99 12.36
C MET A 656 -10.36 1.33 13.20
N ASN A 657 -10.32 2.51 13.82
CA ASN A 657 -11.44 3.06 14.57
C ASN A 657 -12.32 3.88 13.62
N PHE A 658 -13.60 3.50 13.49
CA PHE A 658 -14.55 4.34 12.79
C PHE A 658 -14.78 5.67 13.55
N PRO A 659 -14.95 6.80 12.83
CA PRO A 659 -15.41 8.05 13.41
C PRO A 659 -16.63 7.87 14.32
N PRO A 660 -16.68 8.54 15.49
CA PRO A 660 -17.84 8.53 16.38
C PRO A 660 -19.15 8.95 15.69
N ASP A 661 -19.07 9.81 14.66
CA ASP A 661 -20.23 10.31 13.94
C ASP A 661 -20.70 9.43 12.76
N ILE A 662 -20.02 8.33 12.43
CA ILE A 662 -20.51 7.30 11.47
C ILE A 662 -20.74 5.93 12.12
N SER A 663 -20.13 5.67 13.27
CA SER A 663 -20.26 4.39 14.00
C SER A 663 -21.72 4.00 14.30
N PRO A 664 -22.65 4.91 14.65
CA PRO A 664 -24.06 4.59 14.83
C PRO A 664 -24.76 4.14 13.55
N ASP A 665 -24.38 4.68 12.39
CA ASP A 665 -24.97 4.27 11.11
C ASP A 665 -24.69 2.78 10.87
N PHE A 666 -23.42 2.36 10.93
CA PHE A 666 -23.01 0.95 10.79
C PHE A 666 -23.78 -0.03 11.70
N ALA A 667 -24.08 0.38 12.94
CA ALA A 667 -24.84 -0.45 13.90
C ALA A 667 -26.30 -0.73 13.47
N THR A 668 -26.86 0.03 12.52
CA THR A 668 -28.22 -0.20 12.00
C THR A 668 -28.27 -1.16 10.81
N PHE A 669 -27.13 -1.51 10.21
CA PHE A 669 -27.05 -2.46 9.08
C PHE A 669 -26.94 -3.89 9.58
N GLY A 670 -28.07 -4.45 10.04
CA GLY A 670 -28.19 -5.89 10.25
C GLY A 670 -28.13 -6.70 8.95
N PRO A 671 -28.18 -8.04 9.03
CA PRO A 671 -28.25 -8.91 7.86
C PRO A 671 -29.39 -8.55 6.92
N GLY A 672 -29.06 -8.37 5.63
CA GLY A 672 -29.98 -7.92 4.59
C GLY A 672 -30.24 -8.97 3.50
N TYR A 673 -31.39 -8.85 2.82
CA TYR A 673 -31.98 -9.88 1.95
C TYR A 673 -32.00 -9.53 0.45
N GLY A 674 -31.12 -8.64 -0.02
CA GLY A 674 -31.01 -8.32 -1.44
C GLY A 674 -29.58 -7.97 -1.86
N THR A 675 -29.24 -8.34 -3.09
CA THR A 675 -28.08 -7.85 -3.83
C THR A 675 -28.53 -6.73 -4.75
N SER A 676 -27.86 -5.58 -4.73
CA SER A 676 -28.07 -4.60 -5.79
C SER A 676 -27.31 -5.06 -7.06
N GLY A 677 -27.94 -4.95 -8.22
CA GLY A 677 -27.38 -5.17 -9.57
C GLY A 677 -26.85 -6.54 -9.99
N ALA A 678 -26.75 -7.55 -9.11
CA ALA A 678 -26.51 -8.93 -9.54
C ALA A 678 -27.77 -9.55 -10.15
N SER A 679 -27.62 -10.52 -11.06
CA SER A 679 -28.73 -11.23 -11.72
C SER A 679 -29.42 -12.27 -10.81
N TYR A 680 -29.03 -12.36 -9.54
CA TYR A 680 -29.45 -13.39 -8.60
C TYR A 680 -29.62 -12.79 -7.21
N ASN A 681 -30.71 -13.12 -6.53
CA ASN A 681 -30.87 -12.72 -5.13
C ASN A 681 -30.01 -13.57 -4.19
N TYR A 682 -29.75 -14.86 -4.51
CA TYR A 682 -28.90 -15.73 -3.71
C TYR A 682 -27.67 -16.15 -4.54
N PRO A 683 -26.42 -15.87 -4.10
CA PRO A 683 -25.20 -16.18 -4.84
C PRO A 683 -25.07 -17.66 -5.23
N PRO A 684 -25.12 -18.03 -6.52
CA PRO A 684 -25.07 -19.42 -6.95
C PRO A 684 -23.78 -20.14 -6.52
N GLN A 685 -22.66 -19.42 -6.46
CA GLN A 685 -21.35 -19.92 -6.01
C GLN A 685 -21.36 -20.45 -4.57
N ASN A 686 -22.36 -20.10 -3.76
CA ASN A 686 -22.53 -20.67 -2.42
C ASN A 686 -22.74 -22.19 -2.46
N LEU A 687 -23.31 -22.74 -3.55
CA LEU A 687 -23.38 -24.20 -3.77
C LEU A 687 -21.99 -24.85 -3.89
N TYR A 688 -20.99 -24.11 -4.38
CA TYR A 688 -19.59 -24.56 -4.41
C TYR A 688 -18.93 -24.46 -3.03
N ALA A 689 -19.22 -23.39 -2.27
CA ALA A 689 -18.80 -23.29 -0.87
C ALA A 689 -19.35 -24.47 -0.02
N MET A 690 -20.63 -24.82 -0.21
CA MET A 690 -21.26 -26.00 0.40
C MET A 690 -20.58 -27.31 0.00
N TYR A 691 -20.16 -27.46 -1.27
CA TYR A 691 -19.40 -28.61 -1.73
C TYR A 691 -18.03 -28.73 -1.05
N LEU A 692 -17.22 -27.66 -1.01
CA LEU A 692 -15.91 -27.71 -0.34
C LEU A 692 -16.04 -27.97 1.16
N TYR A 693 -17.02 -27.36 1.82
CA TYR A 693 -17.31 -27.64 3.23
C TYR A 693 -17.65 -29.12 3.48
N ALA A 694 -18.53 -29.69 2.66
CA ALA A 694 -18.88 -31.11 2.74
C ALA A 694 -17.67 -32.02 2.48
N LYS A 695 -16.86 -31.71 1.45
CA LYS A 695 -15.69 -32.50 1.04
C LYS A 695 -14.56 -32.45 2.08
N ASN A 696 -14.15 -31.25 2.49
CA ASN A 696 -12.91 -31.04 3.24
C ASN A 696 -13.14 -31.05 4.76
N VAL A 697 -14.29 -30.55 5.23
CA VAL A 697 -14.55 -30.32 6.67
C VAL A 697 -15.42 -31.42 7.28
N LEU A 698 -16.49 -31.84 6.59
CA LEU A 698 -17.33 -32.97 7.03
C LEU A 698 -16.69 -34.32 6.68
N GLY A 699 -16.09 -34.44 5.50
CA GLY A 699 -15.30 -35.59 5.09
C GLY A 699 -16.13 -36.86 4.97
N THR A 700 -15.87 -37.83 5.84
CA THR A 700 -16.53 -39.16 5.81
C THR A 700 -17.87 -39.22 6.54
N ASP A 701 -18.36 -38.13 7.14
CA ASP A 701 -19.70 -38.05 7.73
C ASP A 701 -20.77 -37.98 6.63
N THR A 702 -21.15 -39.15 6.11
CA THR A 702 -22.14 -39.28 5.03
C THR A 702 -23.52 -38.72 5.39
N THR A 703 -23.88 -38.68 6.68
CA THR A 703 -25.17 -38.13 7.13
C THR A 703 -25.15 -36.60 7.08
N ALA A 704 -24.08 -35.98 7.59
CA ALA A 704 -23.91 -34.52 7.51
C ALA A 704 -23.72 -34.06 6.05
N VAL A 705 -22.90 -34.76 5.25
CA VAL A 705 -22.75 -34.50 3.81
C VAL A 705 -24.09 -34.59 3.07
N ARG A 706 -24.92 -35.59 3.40
CA ARG A 706 -26.26 -35.73 2.81
C ARG A 706 -27.18 -34.56 3.18
N ALA A 707 -27.14 -34.08 4.43
CA ALA A 707 -27.90 -32.92 4.86
C ALA A 707 -27.49 -31.63 4.13
N VAL A 708 -26.20 -31.45 3.83
CA VAL A 708 -25.71 -30.34 2.98
C VAL A 708 -26.24 -30.47 1.55
N TYR A 709 -26.24 -31.67 0.96
CA TYR A 709 -26.85 -31.91 -0.35
C TYR A 709 -28.36 -31.60 -0.37
N ASP A 710 -29.13 -32.11 0.59
CA ASP A 710 -30.58 -31.88 0.63
C ASP A 710 -30.91 -30.39 0.83
N ARG A 711 -30.06 -29.61 1.53
CA ARG A 711 -30.14 -28.14 1.57
C ARG A 711 -29.87 -27.51 0.21
N ALA A 712 -28.77 -27.87 -0.46
CA ALA A 712 -28.41 -27.35 -1.79
C ALA A 712 -29.51 -27.64 -2.83
N LYS A 713 -30.08 -28.85 -2.80
CA LYS A 713 -31.25 -29.24 -3.58
C LYS A 713 -32.48 -28.38 -3.25
N THR A 714 -32.74 -28.11 -1.97
CA THR A 714 -33.86 -27.26 -1.55
C THR A 714 -33.77 -25.88 -2.21
N LEU A 715 -32.58 -25.24 -2.18
CA LEU A 715 -32.33 -23.91 -2.77
C LEU A 715 -32.57 -23.86 -4.29
N ILE A 716 -32.36 -24.97 -5.00
CA ILE A 716 -32.62 -25.03 -6.45
C ILE A 716 -34.10 -25.36 -6.73
N THR A 717 -34.70 -26.27 -5.95
CA THR A 717 -36.08 -26.73 -6.18
C THR A 717 -37.15 -25.74 -5.72
N ASN A 718 -36.85 -24.85 -4.77
CA ASN A 718 -37.75 -23.77 -4.35
C ASN A 718 -37.60 -22.48 -5.17
N GLY A 719 -36.64 -22.41 -6.11
CA GLY A 719 -36.36 -21.25 -6.93
C GLY A 719 -35.48 -20.16 -6.30
N THR A 720 -34.90 -20.36 -5.11
CA THR A 720 -33.91 -19.44 -4.52
C THR A 720 -32.68 -19.29 -5.44
N ILE A 721 -32.25 -20.38 -6.05
CA ILE A 721 -31.26 -20.44 -7.12
C ILE A 721 -31.94 -21.03 -8.36
N SER A 722 -31.89 -20.33 -9.49
CA SER A 722 -32.51 -20.82 -10.72
C SER A 722 -31.80 -22.07 -11.27
N GLN A 723 -32.57 -22.98 -11.87
CA GLN A 723 -32.03 -24.10 -12.67
C GLN A 723 -31.51 -23.65 -14.04
N THR A 724 -31.95 -22.48 -14.52
CA THR A 724 -31.53 -21.87 -15.78
C THR A 724 -30.95 -20.50 -15.45
N ALA A 725 -29.65 -20.32 -15.71
CA ALA A 725 -28.99 -19.04 -15.47
C ALA A 725 -29.48 -18.02 -16.51
N PRO A 726 -29.76 -16.76 -16.13
CA PRO A 726 -30.07 -15.73 -17.10
C PRO A 726 -28.89 -15.59 -18.08
N ARG A 727 -29.20 -15.57 -19.38
CA ARG A 727 -28.21 -15.26 -20.41
C ARG A 727 -27.99 -13.75 -20.37
N LEU A 728 -26.95 -13.34 -19.64
CA LEU A 728 -26.59 -11.94 -19.48
C LEU A 728 -26.26 -11.35 -20.86
N SER A 729 -27.17 -10.51 -21.36
CA SER A 729 -27.05 -9.86 -22.67
C SER A 729 -26.15 -8.63 -22.54
N GLY A 730 -24.84 -8.85 -22.50
CA GLY A 730 -23.88 -7.78 -22.34
C GLY A 730 -22.59 -8.23 -21.70
N SER A 731 -21.59 -7.39 -21.84
CA SER A 731 -20.20 -7.63 -21.45
C SER A 731 -19.87 -7.13 -20.03
N ALA A 732 -20.78 -6.37 -19.40
CA ALA A 732 -20.59 -5.76 -18.08
C ALA A 732 -20.43 -6.76 -16.91
N ASN A 733 -21.17 -7.88 -16.96
CA ASN A 733 -21.36 -8.80 -15.82
C ASN A 733 -20.73 -10.20 -16.03
N VAL A 734 -19.64 -10.31 -16.80
CA VAL A 734 -18.97 -11.60 -17.09
C VAL A 734 -18.53 -12.40 -15.86
N TRP A 735 -18.30 -11.73 -14.73
CA TRP A 735 -17.96 -12.36 -13.44
C TRP A 735 -19.11 -13.21 -12.88
N GLU A 736 -20.37 -12.80 -13.10
CA GLU A 736 -21.54 -13.57 -12.67
C GLU A 736 -21.66 -14.92 -13.38
N MET A 737 -21.16 -15.01 -14.63
CA MET A 737 -21.12 -16.28 -15.35
C MET A 737 -20.23 -17.30 -14.63
N ASN A 738 -19.11 -16.85 -14.05
CA ASN A 738 -18.26 -17.71 -13.22
C ASN A 738 -19.00 -18.13 -11.95
N SER A 739 -19.72 -17.23 -11.28
CA SER A 739 -20.58 -17.56 -10.13
C SER A 739 -21.61 -18.64 -10.44
N TRP A 740 -22.34 -18.53 -11.55
CA TRP A 740 -23.30 -19.55 -12.00
C TRP A 740 -22.61 -20.88 -12.34
N MET A 741 -21.50 -20.85 -13.07
CA MET A 741 -20.75 -22.07 -13.42
C MET A 741 -20.18 -22.78 -12.19
N ALA A 742 -19.59 -22.04 -11.25
CA ALA A 742 -19.10 -22.56 -9.98
C ALA A 742 -20.23 -23.19 -9.17
N GLY A 743 -21.38 -22.49 -9.04
CA GLY A 743 -22.55 -22.99 -8.31
C GLY A 743 -23.07 -24.33 -8.85
N TYR A 744 -23.26 -24.43 -10.17
CA TYR A 744 -23.71 -25.66 -10.80
C TYR A 744 -22.67 -26.79 -10.73
N GLN A 745 -21.38 -26.48 -10.88
CA GLN A 745 -20.29 -27.44 -10.67
C GLN A 745 -20.30 -27.97 -9.23
N GLY A 746 -20.46 -27.08 -8.23
CA GLY A 746 -20.58 -27.42 -6.82
C GLY A 746 -21.75 -28.35 -6.54
N PHE A 747 -22.94 -28.07 -7.07
CA PHE A 747 -24.11 -28.93 -6.92
C PHE A 747 -23.91 -30.34 -7.50
N LEU A 748 -23.30 -30.45 -8.70
CA LEU A 748 -23.03 -31.73 -9.36
C LEU A 748 -21.97 -32.56 -8.60
N ASN A 749 -20.94 -31.89 -8.10
CA ASN A 749 -19.93 -32.50 -7.25
C ASN A 749 -20.54 -32.99 -5.92
N LEU A 750 -21.41 -32.18 -5.30
CA LEU A 750 -22.10 -32.50 -4.04
C LEU A 750 -23.12 -33.63 -4.19
N HIS A 751 -23.85 -33.72 -5.32
CA HIS A 751 -24.70 -34.88 -5.66
C HIS A 751 -23.88 -36.19 -5.71
N THR A 752 -22.67 -36.10 -6.26
CA THR A 752 -21.76 -37.25 -6.36
C THR A 752 -21.20 -37.62 -4.99
N LEU A 753 -20.75 -36.64 -4.21
CA LEU A 753 -20.20 -36.81 -2.86
C LEU A 753 -21.23 -37.38 -1.86
N ALA A 754 -22.48 -36.95 -1.95
CA ALA A 754 -23.57 -37.41 -1.08
C ALA A 754 -24.15 -38.79 -1.45
N GLY A 755 -23.55 -39.50 -2.42
CA GLY A 755 -23.91 -40.90 -2.73
C GLY A 755 -25.32 -41.08 -3.29
N ILE A 756 -25.88 -40.06 -3.94
CA ILE A 756 -27.30 -40.03 -4.35
C ILE A 756 -27.64 -41.08 -5.44
N GLY A 757 -26.64 -41.56 -6.19
CA GLY A 757 -26.81 -42.59 -7.22
C GLY A 757 -27.70 -42.12 -8.37
N THR A 758 -28.79 -42.84 -8.63
CA THR A 758 -29.82 -42.46 -9.62
C THR A 758 -30.91 -41.55 -9.06
N GLY A 759 -30.89 -41.24 -7.76
CA GLY A 759 -31.77 -40.25 -7.16
C GLY A 759 -31.57 -38.87 -7.80
N ASP A 760 -32.67 -38.13 -7.97
CA ASP A 760 -32.68 -36.77 -8.51
C ASP A 760 -32.03 -36.62 -9.91
N ALA A 761 -31.92 -37.71 -10.68
CA ALA A 761 -31.26 -37.73 -12.00
C ALA A 761 -31.82 -36.69 -12.98
N SER A 762 -33.13 -36.39 -12.95
CA SER A 762 -33.73 -35.33 -13.78
C SER A 762 -33.14 -33.95 -13.47
N LEU A 763 -33.06 -33.59 -12.18
CA LEU A 763 -32.47 -32.33 -11.72
C LEU A 763 -30.96 -32.27 -12.02
N LYS A 764 -30.23 -33.38 -11.77
CA LYS A 764 -28.81 -33.49 -12.12
C LYS A 764 -28.58 -33.23 -13.61
N ASN A 765 -29.35 -33.87 -14.48
CA ASN A 765 -29.22 -33.74 -15.93
C ASN A 765 -29.58 -32.34 -16.42
N SER A 766 -30.59 -31.70 -15.81
CA SER A 766 -30.94 -30.29 -16.06
C SER A 766 -29.75 -29.36 -15.79
N ILE A 767 -29.20 -29.41 -14.57
CA ILE A 767 -28.06 -28.59 -14.14
C ILE A 767 -26.79 -28.89 -14.96
N GLN A 768 -26.52 -30.16 -15.29
CA GLN A 768 -25.40 -30.56 -16.14
C GLN A 768 -25.52 -30.01 -17.57
N THR A 769 -26.73 -30.01 -18.14
CA THR A 769 -27.01 -29.43 -19.46
C THR A 769 -26.77 -27.93 -19.42
N GLU A 770 -27.27 -27.24 -18.38
CA GLU A 770 -27.12 -25.80 -18.26
C GLU A 770 -25.68 -25.35 -18.03
N LEU A 771 -24.92 -26.06 -17.18
CA LEU A 771 -23.49 -25.82 -17.02
C LEU A 771 -22.73 -25.99 -18.36
N THR A 772 -23.13 -26.95 -19.18
CA THR A 772 -22.54 -27.17 -20.52
C THR A 772 -22.88 -26.02 -21.47
N ASN A 773 -24.12 -25.51 -21.43
CA ASN A 773 -24.54 -24.34 -22.20
C ASN A 773 -23.76 -23.08 -21.81
N LEU A 774 -23.60 -22.82 -20.51
CA LEU A 774 -22.85 -21.68 -19.98
C LEU A 774 -21.38 -21.74 -20.39
N LYS A 775 -20.72 -22.89 -20.20
CA LYS A 775 -19.34 -23.12 -20.64
C LYS A 775 -19.19 -22.89 -22.16
N THR A 776 -20.08 -23.46 -22.97
CA THR A 776 -20.10 -23.30 -24.44
C THR A 776 -20.25 -21.83 -24.86
N TYR A 777 -21.22 -21.12 -24.28
CA TYR A 777 -21.43 -19.70 -24.54
C TYR A 777 -20.21 -18.87 -24.08
N ARG A 778 -19.58 -19.22 -22.97
CA ARG A 778 -18.40 -18.52 -22.45
C ARG A 778 -17.18 -18.66 -23.36
N TRP A 779 -16.90 -19.85 -23.89
CA TRP A 779 -15.78 -20.05 -24.81
C TRP A 779 -15.95 -19.26 -26.11
N SER A 780 -17.17 -19.10 -26.62
CA SER A 780 -17.44 -18.34 -27.85
C SER A 780 -17.52 -16.82 -27.65
N THR A 781 -17.58 -16.34 -26.41
CA THR A 781 -17.75 -14.90 -26.08
C THR A 781 -16.63 -14.31 -25.23
N PHE A 782 -15.61 -15.09 -24.86
CA PHE A 782 -14.46 -14.57 -24.12
C PHE A 782 -13.73 -13.48 -24.91
N SER A 783 -13.57 -12.30 -24.32
CA SER A 783 -12.76 -11.20 -24.85
C SER A 783 -12.05 -10.48 -23.71
N LYS A 784 -10.78 -10.12 -23.95
CA LYS A 784 -10.03 -9.15 -23.11
C LYS A 784 -10.48 -7.70 -23.37
N ASP A 785 -10.99 -7.45 -24.58
CA ASP A 785 -11.48 -6.16 -25.06
C ASP A 785 -13.02 -6.20 -25.11
N THR A 786 -13.64 -5.90 -23.96
CA THR A 786 -15.10 -5.81 -23.79
C THR A 786 -15.60 -4.45 -24.31
N PRO A 787 -16.54 -4.41 -25.28
CA PRO A 787 -17.04 -3.16 -25.84
C PRO A 787 -18.10 -2.51 -24.94
N PHE A 788 -18.17 -1.17 -24.99
CA PHE A 788 -19.25 -0.35 -24.44
C PHE A 788 -20.42 -0.30 -25.43
N THR A 789 -21.63 -0.61 -24.97
CA THR A 789 -22.86 -0.71 -25.79
C THR A 789 -23.74 0.54 -25.77
N GLY A 790 -23.46 1.51 -24.89
CA GLY A 790 -24.19 2.78 -24.80
C GLY A 790 -25.62 2.69 -24.24
N THR A 791 -26.09 1.49 -23.91
CA THR A 791 -27.43 1.21 -23.38
C THR A 791 -27.48 0.91 -21.89
N ASP A 792 -26.31 0.76 -21.26
CA ASP A 792 -26.19 0.29 -19.88
C ASP A 792 -26.07 1.53 -18.97
N GLU A 793 -26.95 1.65 -17.96
CA GLU A 793 -27.08 2.86 -17.10
C GLU A 793 -25.87 3.16 -16.19
N VAL A 794 -24.72 2.49 -16.39
CA VAL A 794 -23.51 2.59 -15.55
C VAL A 794 -22.33 3.09 -16.40
N SER A 795 -22.34 4.38 -16.70
CA SER A 795 -21.60 5.05 -17.80
C SER A 795 -20.05 5.03 -17.81
N TYR A 796 -19.37 4.16 -17.07
CA TYR A 796 -17.89 4.15 -16.99
C TYR A 796 -17.31 2.72 -16.89
N HIS A 797 -17.09 2.04 -18.02
CA HIS A 797 -16.42 0.74 -18.06
C HIS A 797 -14.97 0.86 -18.54
N LYS A 798 -14.04 0.52 -17.65
CA LYS A 798 -12.59 0.78 -17.73
C LYS A 798 -11.86 -0.48 -18.24
N ARG A 799 -10.99 -0.34 -19.25
CA ARG A 799 -10.44 -1.49 -20.03
C ARG A 799 -9.70 -2.52 -19.18
N ASN A 800 -9.01 -2.11 -18.13
CA ASN A 800 -8.33 -3.01 -17.19
C ASN A 800 -9.34 -3.81 -16.35
N MET A 801 -10.37 -3.17 -15.77
CA MET A 801 -11.44 -3.86 -15.03
C MET A 801 -12.13 -4.93 -15.89
N ASN A 802 -12.29 -4.68 -17.18
CA ASN A 802 -12.85 -5.66 -18.12
C ASN A 802 -12.02 -6.95 -18.19
N ILE A 803 -10.68 -6.86 -18.12
CA ILE A 803 -9.81 -8.04 -18.13
C ILE A 803 -9.97 -8.83 -16.83
N ALA A 804 -9.78 -8.18 -15.67
CA ALA A 804 -9.80 -8.87 -14.37
C ALA A 804 -11.16 -9.51 -14.05
N ARG A 805 -12.27 -8.84 -14.39
CA ARG A 805 -13.64 -9.38 -14.23
C ARG A 805 -13.87 -10.73 -14.91
N ASN A 806 -13.09 -11.10 -15.94
CA ASN A 806 -13.19 -12.42 -16.55
C ASN A 806 -12.85 -13.58 -15.59
N PHE A 807 -12.12 -13.30 -14.49
CA PHE A 807 -11.57 -14.30 -13.56
C PHE A 807 -12.05 -14.14 -12.12
N LEU A 808 -12.89 -13.13 -11.82
CA LEU A 808 -13.58 -13.05 -10.55
C LEU A 808 -14.53 -14.25 -10.37
N GLY A 809 -14.60 -14.79 -9.14
CA GLY A 809 -15.44 -15.95 -8.83
C GLY A 809 -14.98 -17.27 -9.48
N LEU A 810 -13.73 -17.36 -9.94
CA LEU A 810 -13.17 -18.57 -10.53
C LEU A 810 -12.97 -19.67 -9.46
N VAL A 811 -13.17 -20.92 -9.87
CA VAL A 811 -12.89 -22.13 -9.07
C VAL A 811 -12.08 -23.12 -9.90
N PRO A 812 -11.27 -24.01 -9.29
CA PRO A 812 -10.32 -24.86 -10.02
C PRO A 812 -10.89 -25.63 -11.22
N GLU A 813 -12.04 -26.31 -11.09
CA GLU A 813 -12.62 -27.10 -12.21
C GLU A 813 -13.17 -26.24 -13.36
N ILE A 814 -13.39 -24.94 -13.12
CA ILE A 814 -13.71 -23.96 -14.17
C ILE A 814 -12.42 -23.40 -14.77
N ALA A 815 -11.37 -23.20 -13.95
CA ALA A 815 -10.05 -22.80 -14.43
C ALA A 815 -9.43 -23.85 -15.37
N ASP A 816 -9.55 -25.15 -15.07
CA ASP A 816 -9.12 -26.25 -15.95
C ASP A 816 -9.82 -26.19 -17.32
N ALA A 817 -11.12 -25.86 -17.32
CA ALA A 817 -11.90 -25.70 -18.54
C ALA A 817 -11.47 -24.45 -19.34
N TYR A 818 -11.02 -23.38 -18.67
CA TYR A 818 -10.39 -22.22 -19.32
C TYR A 818 -8.98 -22.57 -19.83
N ALA A 819 -8.19 -23.35 -19.09
CA ALA A 819 -6.86 -23.80 -19.53
C ALA A 819 -6.94 -24.65 -20.79
N THR A 820 -7.99 -25.48 -20.90
CA THR A 820 -8.22 -26.33 -22.07
C THR A 820 -8.68 -25.54 -23.31
N ASN A 821 -9.51 -24.50 -23.15
CA ASN A 821 -10.23 -23.86 -24.28
C ASN A 821 -9.81 -22.41 -24.58
N LEU A 822 -9.17 -21.72 -23.62
CA LEU A 822 -8.93 -20.27 -23.64
C LEU A 822 -7.51 -19.87 -23.21
N ASN A 823 -6.59 -20.80 -22.98
CA ASN A 823 -5.27 -20.51 -22.37
C ASN A 823 -4.47 -19.42 -23.11
N ALA A 824 -4.47 -19.42 -24.45
CA ALA A 824 -3.77 -18.40 -25.24
C ALA A 824 -4.42 -17.01 -25.13
N GLN A 825 -5.76 -16.96 -25.14
CA GLN A 825 -6.54 -15.72 -24.97
C GLN A 825 -6.35 -15.14 -23.56
N VAL A 826 -6.31 -16.00 -22.54
CA VAL A 826 -6.01 -15.63 -21.15
C VAL A 826 -4.56 -15.15 -21.01
N GLY A 827 -3.59 -15.84 -21.62
CA GLY A 827 -2.19 -15.44 -21.61
C GLY A 827 -1.98 -14.05 -22.24
N SER A 828 -2.64 -13.78 -23.37
CA SER A 828 -2.67 -12.43 -23.98
C SER A 828 -3.32 -11.39 -23.06
N ALA A 829 -4.45 -11.71 -22.43
CA ALA A 829 -5.13 -10.80 -21.51
C ALA A 829 -4.25 -10.44 -20.29
N LEU A 830 -3.54 -11.43 -19.73
CA LEU A 830 -2.62 -11.24 -18.61
C LEU A 830 -1.36 -10.45 -19.03
N ALA A 831 -0.83 -10.66 -20.24
CA ALA A 831 0.30 -9.90 -20.77
C ALA A 831 -0.06 -8.41 -21.01
N ASP A 832 -1.25 -8.16 -21.60
CA ASP A 832 -1.83 -6.82 -21.71
C ASP A 832 -1.94 -6.18 -20.31
N TYR A 833 -2.54 -6.86 -19.33
CA TYR A 833 -2.71 -6.33 -17.97
C TYR A 833 -1.37 -5.96 -17.30
N ASN A 834 -0.37 -6.84 -17.39
CA ASN A 834 0.98 -6.62 -16.83
C ASN A 834 1.75 -5.47 -17.49
N THR A 835 1.28 -4.98 -18.64
CA THR A 835 1.83 -3.77 -19.28
C THR A 835 1.12 -2.53 -18.76
N ILE A 836 -0.21 -2.56 -18.66
CA ILE A 836 -1.07 -1.38 -18.40
C ILE A 836 -1.33 -1.10 -16.91
N ALA A 837 -1.10 -2.05 -16.02
CA ALA A 837 -1.39 -1.91 -14.59
C ALA A 837 -0.52 -2.87 -13.76
N PRO A 838 0.82 -2.70 -13.77
CA PRO A 838 1.79 -3.68 -13.27
C PRO A 838 1.82 -3.87 -11.74
N TYR A 839 0.96 -3.19 -10.99
CA TYR A 839 0.87 -3.25 -9.52
C TYR A 839 -0.33 -4.07 -9.00
N TRP A 840 -1.04 -4.79 -9.89
CA TRP A 840 -2.25 -5.56 -9.56
C TRP A 840 -2.10 -6.57 -8.42
N PHE A 841 -0.88 -7.02 -8.13
CA PHE A 841 -0.62 -8.01 -7.08
C PHE A 841 -0.62 -7.42 -5.66
N VAL A 842 -0.78 -6.10 -5.53
CA VAL A 842 -0.80 -5.39 -4.25
C VAL A 842 -2.25 -5.07 -3.88
N ALA A 843 -2.84 -5.88 -3.00
CA ALA A 843 -4.27 -5.85 -2.68
C ALA A 843 -4.81 -4.47 -2.22
N ARG A 844 -3.97 -3.64 -1.60
CA ARG A 844 -4.31 -2.26 -1.18
C ARG A 844 -3.51 -1.17 -1.90
N TYR A 845 -3.01 -1.43 -3.12
CA TYR A 845 -2.10 -0.52 -3.83
C TYR A 845 -2.50 0.96 -3.71
N GLU A 846 -1.64 1.72 -3.05
CA GLU A 846 -1.99 2.99 -2.41
C GLU A 846 -1.78 4.20 -3.33
N ALA A 847 -1.51 3.98 -4.62
CA ALA A 847 -1.18 5.03 -5.59
C ALA A 847 -2.14 5.00 -6.81
N ALA A 848 -3.42 5.21 -6.52
CA ALA A 848 -4.48 5.55 -7.48
C ALA A 848 -5.80 5.87 -6.72
N GLN A 849 -5.97 7.11 -6.25
CA GLN A 849 -7.14 7.54 -5.47
C GLN A 849 -7.86 8.69 -6.19
N GLY A 850 -9.15 8.54 -6.48
CA GLY A 850 -9.92 9.48 -7.32
C GLY A 850 -10.67 8.75 -8.44
N GLU A 851 -10.86 9.35 -9.62
CA GLU A 851 -11.61 8.75 -10.74
C GLU A 851 -10.88 7.60 -11.46
N SER A 852 -9.73 7.16 -10.91
CA SER A 852 -8.78 6.15 -11.39
C SER A 852 -9.33 4.81 -11.90
N VAL A 853 -8.49 4.03 -12.60
CA VAL A 853 -8.93 2.81 -13.30
C VAL A 853 -8.66 1.49 -12.57
N MET A 854 -7.67 1.42 -11.69
CA MET A 854 -7.27 0.18 -11.01
C MET A 854 -8.16 -0.12 -9.80
N GLN A 855 -8.57 -1.38 -9.64
CA GLN A 855 -9.39 -1.85 -8.52
C GLN A 855 -8.67 -3.00 -7.81
N SER A 856 -7.47 -2.68 -7.32
CA SER A 856 -6.43 -3.64 -6.93
C SER A 856 -6.90 -4.73 -5.96
N LEU A 857 -7.87 -4.45 -5.07
CA LEU A 857 -8.38 -5.42 -4.10
C LEU A 857 -9.19 -6.57 -4.76
N TYR A 858 -9.79 -6.32 -5.94
CA TYR A 858 -10.47 -7.33 -6.75
C TYR A 858 -9.62 -7.82 -7.94
N ASP A 859 -8.81 -6.93 -8.53
CA ASP A 859 -7.90 -7.30 -9.61
C ASP A 859 -6.83 -8.31 -9.12
N TYR A 860 -6.38 -8.16 -7.86
CA TYR A 860 -5.40 -9.04 -7.19
C TYR A 860 -5.78 -10.53 -7.23
N PRO A 861 -6.86 -11.01 -6.57
CA PRO A 861 -7.21 -12.43 -6.58
C PRO A 861 -7.51 -12.93 -7.99
N ALA A 862 -8.22 -12.14 -8.81
CA ALA A 862 -8.65 -12.55 -10.15
C ALA A 862 -7.45 -12.87 -11.07
N LEU A 863 -6.47 -11.97 -11.13
CA LEU A 863 -5.29 -12.14 -12.00
C LEU A 863 -4.30 -13.16 -11.42
N PHE A 864 -4.18 -13.24 -10.08
CA PHE A 864 -3.36 -14.25 -9.41
C PHE A 864 -3.89 -15.67 -9.67
N GLN A 865 -5.19 -15.90 -9.51
CA GLN A 865 -5.83 -17.20 -9.74
C GLN A 865 -5.80 -17.60 -11.23
N ALA A 866 -5.95 -16.63 -12.14
CA ALA A 866 -5.76 -16.89 -13.57
C ALA A 866 -4.32 -17.34 -13.89
N LYS A 867 -3.29 -16.75 -13.27
CA LYS A 867 -1.91 -17.23 -13.39
C LYS A 867 -1.74 -18.63 -12.78
N ALA A 868 -2.20 -18.84 -11.55
CA ALA A 868 -2.01 -20.09 -10.84
C ALA A 868 -2.71 -21.27 -11.53
N TRP A 869 -4.01 -21.15 -11.81
CA TRP A 869 -4.82 -22.28 -12.28
C TRP A 869 -4.98 -22.36 -13.81
N ILE A 870 -5.02 -21.23 -14.54
CA ILE A 870 -5.23 -21.26 -16.00
C ILE A 870 -3.89 -21.31 -16.77
N GLN A 871 -2.88 -20.57 -16.31
CA GLN A 871 -1.54 -20.59 -16.92
C GLN A 871 -0.60 -21.65 -16.30
N ASN A 872 -1.01 -22.30 -15.20
CA ASN A 872 -0.20 -23.30 -14.47
C ASN A 872 1.20 -22.75 -14.10
N GLU A 873 1.24 -21.51 -13.63
CA GLU A 873 2.44 -20.80 -13.21
C GLU A 873 3.13 -21.51 -12.03
N SER A 874 4.48 -21.53 -12.01
CA SER A 874 5.20 -22.20 -10.92
C SER A 874 5.04 -21.47 -9.58
N ARG A 875 5.14 -22.22 -8.48
CA ARG A 875 5.12 -21.73 -7.10
C ARG A 875 6.06 -20.55 -6.88
N GLU A 876 7.28 -20.64 -7.40
CA GLU A 876 8.30 -19.62 -7.18
C GLU A 876 7.96 -18.32 -7.94
N ASN A 877 7.41 -18.42 -9.15
CA ASN A 877 6.90 -17.26 -9.89
C ASN A 877 5.65 -16.65 -9.25
N LEU A 878 4.71 -17.47 -8.75
CA LEU A 878 3.55 -16.99 -7.99
C LEU A 878 3.97 -16.26 -6.70
N TYR A 879 5.02 -16.75 -6.03
CA TYR A 879 5.54 -16.11 -4.81
C TYR A 879 6.13 -14.71 -5.06
N LYS A 880 6.55 -14.35 -6.28
CA LYS A 880 6.88 -12.95 -6.65
C LYS A 880 5.69 -12.02 -6.41
N TYR A 881 4.48 -12.47 -6.73
CA TYR A 881 3.23 -11.70 -6.64
C TYR A 881 2.51 -11.87 -5.29
N LEU A 882 3.07 -12.62 -4.34
CA LEU A 882 2.49 -12.82 -3.01
C LEU A 882 3.07 -11.81 -2.00
N ASP A 883 2.46 -10.62 -1.93
CA ASP A 883 2.85 -9.52 -1.04
C ASP A 883 2.29 -9.71 0.39
N THR A 884 1.44 -8.79 0.90
CA THR A 884 0.79 -8.87 2.23
C THR A 884 -0.74 -8.90 2.16
N PRO A 885 -1.43 -9.46 3.18
CA PRO A 885 -2.88 -9.33 3.29
C PRO A 885 -3.31 -7.86 3.38
N ALA A 886 -4.45 -7.55 2.77
CA ALA A 886 -5.13 -6.26 2.89
C ALA A 886 -5.65 -6.05 4.33
N PHE A 887 -6.37 -7.04 4.86
CA PHE A 887 -7.00 -6.96 6.17
C PHE A 887 -6.16 -7.68 7.24
N GLN A 888 -5.97 -7.05 8.39
CA GLN A 888 -5.17 -7.60 9.48
C GLN A 888 -5.76 -8.94 10.00
N ARG A 889 -7.09 -9.03 10.08
CA ARG A 889 -7.79 -10.19 10.63
C ARG A 889 -8.47 -10.97 9.49
N GLY A 890 -7.73 -11.94 8.93
CA GLY A 890 -8.27 -12.93 8.00
C GLY A 890 -8.75 -12.38 6.64
N ASP A 891 -7.81 -11.85 5.84
CA ASP A 891 -8.04 -11.55 4.42
C ASP A 891 -8.28 -12.83 3.61
N LEU A 892 -9.49 -13.00 3.09
CA LEU A 892 -9.88 -14.20 2.36
C LEU A 892 -9.19 -14.32 1.00
N PHE A 893 -8.94 -13.22 0.29
CA PHE A 893 -8.26 -13.25 -1.00
C PHE A 893 -6.78 -13.62 -0.83
N PHE A 894 -6.15 -13.11 0.22
CA PHE A 894 -4.78 -13.49 0.55
C PHE A 894 -4.65 -14.97 0.93
N ILE A 895 -5.62 -15.52 1.68
CA ILE A 895 -5.70 -16.95 2.02
C ILE A 895 -5.89 -17.80 0.74
N GLN A 896 -6.78 -17.41 -0.19
CA GLN A 896 -6.96 -18.13 -1.46
C GLN A 896 -5.67 -18.17 -2.28
N ASN A 897 -4.96 -17.04 -2.40
CA ASN A 897 -3.71 -16.96 -3.16
C ASN A 897 -2.56 -17.74 -2.50
N LEU A 898 -2.52 -17.81 -1.17
CA LEU A 898 -1.62 -18.72 -0.44
C LEU A 898 -1.88 -20.18 -0.79
N VAL A 899 -3.13 -20.64 -0.77
CA VAL A 899 -3.48 -22.02 -1.13
C VAL A 899 -3.10 -22.32 -2.59
N ALA A 900 -3.45 -21.42 -3.52
CA ALA A 900 -3.07 -21.55 -4.92
C ALA A 900 -1.54 -21.63 -5.13
N THR A 901 -0.75 -20.92 -4.32
CA THR A 901 0.73 -20.99 -4.35
C THR A 901 1.27 -22.29 -3.76
N ILE A 902 0.63 -22.82 -2.71
CA ILE A 902 0.98 -24.10 -2.07
C ILE A 902 0.72 -25.27 -3.04
N GLU A 903 -0.43 -25.25 -3.72
CA GLU A 903 -0.87 -26.28 -4.68
C GLU A 903 -0.14 -26.22 -6.03
N ALA A 904 0.40 -25.06 -6.41
CA ALA A 904 1.14 -24.88 -7.65
C ALA A 904 2.39 -25.78 -7.76
N PRO A 905 2.75 -26.21 -8.99
CA PRO A 905 3.96 -27.00 -9.22
C PRO A 905 5.22 -26.17 -8.91
N SER A 906 6.25 -26.83 -8.38
CA SER A 906 7.59 -26.21 -8.30
C SER A 906 8.26 -26.23 -9.67
N SER A 907 9.04 -25.19 -9.97
CA SER A 907 9.94 -25.12 -11.13
C SER A 907 11.14 -26.08 -11.07
N GLY A 908 11.24 -26.92 -10.04
CA GLY A 908 12.31 -27.91 -9.85
C GLY A 908 13.42 -27.47 -8.90
N VAL A 909 13.27 -26.31 -8.27
CA VAL A 909 14.14 -25.80 -7.20
C VAL A 909 13.29 -25.61 -5.95
N ASP A 910 12.96 -26.70 -5.25
CA ASP A 910 12.52 -26.60 -3.85
C ASP A 910 13.78 -26.35 -3.00
N PRO A 911 13.90 -25.21 -2.30
CA PRO A 911 15.06 -24.95 -1.44
C PRO A 911 15.23 -26.00 -0.34
N GLY A 912 14.14 -26.66 0.07
CA GLY A 912 14.15 -27.74 1.06
C GLY A 912 14.74 -29.08 0.58
N ALA A 913 15.02 -29.25 -0.72
CA ALA A 913 15.49 -30.52 -1.26
C ALA A 913 17.02 -30.74 -1.19
N GLY A 914 17.80 -29.74 -0.74
CA GLY A 914 19.26 -29.86 -0.71
C GLY A 914 20.04 -28.71 -0.05
N VAL A 915 19.38 -27.73 0.57
CA VAL A 915 20.07 -26.67 1.31
C VAL A 915 20.23 -27.10 2.78
N THR A 916 21.46 -27.35 3.20
CA THR A 916 21.82 -27.28 4.62
C THR A 916 21.61 -25.84 5.09
N ASP A 917 20.83 -25.64 6.14
CA ASP A 917 20.50 -24.32 6.67
C ASP A 917 21.75 -23.42 6.81
N SER A 918 21.79 -22.33 6.03
CA SER A 918 22.48 -21.13 6.51
C SER A 918 21.65 -20.62 7.69
N PRO A 919 22.29 -20.28 8.82
CA PRO A 919 21.64 -20.43 10.12
C PRO A 919 20.37 -19.58 10.21
N THR A 920 19.23 -20.27 10.40
CA THR A 920 18.18 -19.77 11.26
C THR A 920 18.87 -19.23 12.51
N PRO A 921 18.64 -17.98 12.95
CA PRO A 921 19.25 -17.47 14.16
C PRO A 921 18.86 -18.40 15.31
N THR A 922 19.81 -19.23 15.75
CA THR A 922 19.60 -20.11 16.88
C THR A 922 19.21 -19.21 18.02
N LEU A 923 17.99 -19.39 18.55
CA LEU A 923 17.53 -18.63 19.69
C LEU A 923 18.53 -18.88 20.80
N VAL A 924 19.33 -17.86 21.13
CA VAL A 924 20.32 -17.96 22.20
C VAL A 924 19.52 -18.19 23.48
N PRO A 925 19.69 -19.35 24.17
CA PRO A 925 19.00 -19.58 25.43
C PRO A 925 19.39 -18.48 26.41
N VAL A 926 18.41 -17.87 27.07
CA VAL A 926 18.70 -16.91 28.15
C VAL A 926 19.22 -17.73 29.34
N PRO A 927 20.46 -17.52 29.82
CA PRO A 927 21.00 -18.35 30.90
C PRO A 927 20.18 -18.14 32.17
N GLY A 928 19.56 -19.20 32.70
CA GLY A 928 18.65 -19.12 33.84
C GLY A 928 17.16 -19.19 33.49
N ASP A 929 16.78 -19.11 32.21
CA ASP A 929 15.41 -19.35 31.72
C ASP A 929 15.19 -20.87 31.56
N ALA A 930 14.38 -21.43 32.44
CA ALA A 930 14.02 -22.85 32.43
C ALA A 930 12.68 -23.10 31.73
N ASN A 931 11.75 -22.14 31.83
CA ASN A 931 10.40 -22.33 31.30
C ASN A 931 10.28 -22.02 29.79
N GLY A 932 11.23 -21.26 29.24
CA GLY A 932 11.35 -20.88 27.83
C GLY A 932 10.64 -19.57 27.44
N ASP A 933 10.14 -18.79 28.40
CA ASP A 933 9.43 -17.52 28.16
C ASP A 933 10.34 -16.30 27.97
N ARG A 934 11.66 -16.47 28.21
CA ARG A 934 12.73 -15.46 28.11
C ARG A 934 12.73 -14.37 29.19
N VAL A 935 12.15 -14.64 30.36
CA VAL A 935 12.26 -13.79 31.55
C VAL A 935 12.79 -14.64 32.69
N VAL A 936 14.00 -14.35 33.18
CA VAL A 936 14.58 -15.14 34.29
C VAL A 936 13.95 -14.69 35.60
N ASP A 937 12.99 -15.47 36.12
CA ASP A 937 12.14 -15.05 37.23
C ASP A 937 11.98 -16.10 38.36
N GLY A 938 10.98 -15.94 39.22
CA GLY A 938 10.71 -16.86 40.33
C GLY A 938 10.21 -18.25 39.92
N ILE A 939 9.70 -18.42 38.69
CA ILE A 939 9.25 -19.69 38.12
C ILE A 939 10.47 -20.55 37.78
N ASP A 940 11.52 -19.99 37.19
CA ASP A 940 12.74 -20.73 36.87
C ASP A 940 13.49 -21.19 38.11
N TYR A 941 13.49 -20.36 39.17
CA TYR A 941 13.98 -20.75 40.49
C TYR A 941 13.23 -21.99 41.03
N VAL A 942 11.91 -22.03 40.87
CA VAL A 942 11.10 -23.18 41.29
C VAL A 942 11.41 -24.41 40.43
N ILE A 943 11.66 -24.25 39.13
CA ILE A 943 12.07 -25.36 38.26
C ILE A 943 13.46 -25.90 38.68
N TRP A 944 14.45 -25.03 38.86
CA TRP A 944 15.78 -25.41 39.38
C TRP A 944 15.67 -26.11 40.75
N LEU A 945 14.94 -25.52 41.71
CA LEU A 945 14.82 -26.04 43.07
C LEU A 945 14.15 -27.43 43.11
N ASN A 946 13.17 -27.68 42.24
CA ASN A 946 12.49 -28.97 42.13
C ASN A 946 13.39 -30.08 41.57
N HIS A 947 14.47 -29.74 40.86
CA HIS A 947 15.42 -30.68 40.27
C HIS A 947 16.80 -30.68 40.95
N TYR A 948 17.05 -29.79 41.92
CA TYR A 948 18.33 -29.69 42.61
C TYR A 948 18.83 -31.05 43.14
N ASN A 949 20.11 -31.33 42.85
CA ASN A 949 20.81 -32.58 43.16
C ASN A 949 20.23 -33.83 42.43
N GLN A 950 19.60 -33.62 41.27
CA GLN A 950 19.15 -34.67 40.34
C GLN A 950 19.90 -34.59 39.00
N ALA A 951 19.89 -35.67 38.23
CA ALA A 951 20.45 -35.68 36.88
C ALA A 951 19.47 -35.02 35.89
N ALA A 952 19.97 -34.11 35.06
CA ALA A 952 19.17 -33.26 34.21
C ALA A 952 18.74 -33.94 32.90
N GLY A 953 17.63 -34.68 32.94
CA GLY A 953 17.08 -35.34 31.76
C GLY A 953 16.64 -34.39 30.62
N ASN A 954 16.41 -33.12 30.94
CA ASN A 954 15.83 -32.10 30.04
C ASN A 954 16.71 -30.82 29.90
N GLY A 955 17.99 -30.85 30.31
CA GLY A 955 18.90 -29.70 30.25
C GLY A 955 18.37 -28.46 31.00
N SER A 956 18.48 -27.27 30.40
CA SER A 956 18.05 -26.01 31.01
C SER A 956 16.58 -25.98 31.42
N SER A 957 15.71 -26.71 30.70
CA SER A 957 14.29 -26.84 31.09
C SER A 957 14.04 -27.74 32.31
N GLY A 958 15.06 -28.47 32.75
CA GLY A 958 15.13 -29.11 34.08
C GLY A 958 15.92 -28.30 35.10
N GLY A 959 16.40 -27.09 34.77
CA GLY A 959 17.24 -26.26 35.66
C GLY A 959 18.75 -26.48 35.56
N ASP A 960 19.24 -27.31 34.63
CA ASP A 960 20.67 -27.43 34.31
C ASP A 960 21.03 -26.36 33.27
N PHE A 961 21.35 -25.16 33.76
CA PHE A 961 21.64 -23.99 32.93
C PHE A 961 23.09 -23.98 32.42
N ASN A 962 23.97 -24.77 33.02
CA ASN A 962 25.37 -24.87 32.64
C ASN A 962 25.62 -25.97 31.57
N GLY A 963 24.74 -26.98 31.51
CA GLY A 963 24.76 -28.08 30.54
C GLY A 963 25.63 -29.29 30.92
N ASP A 964 26.02 -29.45 32.20
CA ASP A 964 26.88 -30.54 32.66
C ASP A 964 26.14 -31.86 32.98
N GLY A 965 24.81 -31.84 32.97
CA GLY A 965 23.95 -32.99 33.24
C GLY A 965 23.56 -33.17 34.71
N ALA A 966 23.96 -32.27 35.61
CA ALA A 966 23.47 -32.15 36.97
C ALA A 966 22.77 -30.81 37.18
N VAL A 967 21.80 -30.76 38.10
CA VAL A 967 21.20 -29.50 38.55
C VAL A 967 21.79 -29.17 39.92
N ASP A 968 22.72 -28.22 39.99
CA ASP A 968 23.51 -27.98 41.19
C ASP A 968 23.63 -26.49 41.60
N GLY A 969 24.58 -26.17 42.48
CA GLY A 969 24.80 -24.81 42.98
C GLY A 969 25.38 -23.83 41.94
N ILE A 970 25.95 -24.33 40.85
CA ILE A 970 26.44 -23.52 39.71
C ILE A 970 25.24 -22.99 38.92
N ASP A 971 24.22 -23.81 38.69
CA ASP A 971 23.00 -23.40 38.00
C ASP A 971 22.23 -22.33 38.79
N TYR A 972 22.17 -22.46 40.11
CA TYR A 972 21.63 -21.40 40.97
C TYR A 972 22.34 -20.06 40.77
N VAL A 973 23.67 -20.08 40.60
CA VAL A 973 24.45 -18.87 40.34
C VAL A 973 24.17 -18.32 38.93
N ILE A 974 23.91 -19.18 37.94
CA ILE A 974 23.50 -18.74 36.60
C ILE A 974 22.12 -18.07 36.65
N TRP A 975 21.12 -18.70 37.28
CA TRP A 975 19.81 -18.09 37.49
C TRP A 975 19.91 -16.75 38.25
N LEU A 976 20.62 -16.72 39.38
CA LEU A 976 20.72 -15.54 40.25
C LEU A 976 21.41 -14.35 39.54
N ASN A 977 22.39 -14.62 38.68
CA ASN A 977 23.09 -13.58 37.92
C ASN A 977 22.26 -12.99 36.77
N ASN A 978 21.20 -13.67 36.33
CA ASN A 978 20.31 -13.21 35.26
C ASN A 978 18.91 -12.82 35.77
N TYR A 979 18.59 -13.03 37.06
CA TYR A 979 17.28 -12.72 37.63
C TYR A 979 16.79 -11.29 37.33
N GLY A 980 15.67 -11.19 36.61
CA GLY A 980 15.08 -9.94 36.14
C GLY A 980 15.60 -9.41 34.79
N SER A 981 16.35 -10.22 34.02
CA SER A 981 16.76 -9.93 32.63
C SER A 981 15.67 -10.22 31.61
#